data_AF-A0A1I3XYL4-F1
#
_entry.id   AF-A0A1I3XYL4-F1
#
_cell.length_a   1.000
_cell.length_b   1.000
_cell.length_c   1.000
_cell.angle_alpha   90.00
_cell.angle_beta   90.00
_cell.angle_gamma   90.00
#
_symmetry.space_group_name_H-M   'P 1'
#
loop_
_entity.id
_entity.type
_entity.pdbx_description
1 polymer ?
#
loop_
_entity_poly.entity_id
_entity_poly.type
_entity_poly.pdbx_seq_one_letter_code
_entity_poly.pdbx_strand_id
1 'polypeptide(L)'
;MPFFSKQDSCKLLADQDGPASRRFRHYNAFLEHNHRALRILAELEMLDRGAGLATLAFIQRRGAELLDQVRELVGSLNQLSGHRYDGILPVFDTVADELHALMQRERPVIEGPLSLPFAQLGARDMPISGAKAANLAQITNVLGLSAPDGFVVTTAGFDLFLRENGLLDSVEKMLAEFDPGRPDSDEACNQIREKILAAPLPSALETAMQDEFRALSRRLGRKPRLAVRSSAVGEDTAASFAGQYASVLPVEEEDLPTAFRTVLASKYTPRAILYRLRYGLSDAATPMAVAVVDLVDARASGVLYTLDPSMPQAGQARIDAALGLGEQVVGGSASPDVYRVDRDTFSIAGRAIQPKDEDPENVTPALTDSGVIDLVRSGLRLEAHFGAPQDIEWAEDAQGKLVFLQSRPLGITKSGKPPSALNTEAMELLLSAGQTASPGRVSGKAVLVSPELKPEQTENAILVARTAAPDLAPYMSRVRGLITDLGGVASHLASVAREFNVPALMDTREATTKISSGQEITLLAEEAEVYLGLVPELTRKLPAREEDEGQGPIGRHLRKLLERISPLNLTDPKSPDFTPEGCRTLHDLIRFAHEKAMEEMFNISRLAGDSVVSRSMSANIPLAMHFIDLGGGLAEGLDTCAEILPEHIRSRPMAALWRGLAHPGVTWAGNVDLSGRNFMALMSGSMGPGGAMPPETKSYALVSADYLNLSVKFGYHYSNLDALCSDDSDANTLTLQFSGGAGTGSGKALRIEFLSNVLKRLGYEVNISGDMLQAALRGLDCPAMEEVLDQTGRLLGCSRLLDLAIPNQEEVQTLTEMFFRQEYDFLDRSEKRVPGFYASFGQWSLAEMDGREVIMQDGAHMGQTVSCALHFAASSVLGGRYRKFLEKRHARHYYPTAVKRDSRHEDGRIRVDVRIEAGCVDLAAGLAFGLGNVGNCLVLAVDGAAGELQLLEFVNNTRSFLARVDMQVPLGRWIGLEVTVAGKEINAAGLGGRDLSLSFTASRPVSGYVGLWTKGDTTAYFRNLETAGAPQNESGSGK
;
A
#
# COMPACT_ATOMS: atom_id res chain seq x y z
N MET A 1 3.58 -50.20 -54.83
CA MET A 1 4.26 -49.76 -53.58
C MET A 1 5.53 -49.04 -53.99
N PRO A 2 5.76 -47.83 -53.45
CA PRO A 2 6.60 -47.72 -52.26
C PRO A 2 6.01 -46.83 -51.15
N PHE A 3 6.53 -47.09 -49.95
CA PHE A 3 6.34 -46.40 -48.68
C PHE A 3 6.82 -44.94 -48.73
N PHE A 4 6.03 -44.01 -48.18
CA PHE A 4 6.54 -42.80 -47.54
C PHE A 4 5.77 -42.56 -46.25
N SER A 5 6.47 -42.72 -45.13
CA SER A 5 6.04 -42.37 -43.78
C SER A 5 5.86 -40.86 -43.66
N LYS A 6 4.78 -40.40 -43.00
CA LYS A 6 4.72 -39.06 -42.43
C LYS A 6 5.92 -38.88 -41.50
N GLN A 7 6.85 -37.99 -41.84
CA GLN A 7 7.83 -37.48 -40.90
C GLN A 7 7.11 -36.50 -39.99
N ASP A 8 6.88 -36.88 -38.73
CA ASP A 8 6.57 -35.93 -37.67
C ASP A 8 7.82 -35.06 -37.44
N SER A 9 7.84 -33.86 -37.99
CA SER A 9 8.92 -32.90 -37.76
C SER A 9 8.82 -32.34 -36.34
N CYS A 10 9.92 -32.45 -35.58
CA CYS A 10 10.02 -31.89 -34.23
C CYS A 10 9.84 -30.36 -34.27
N LYS A 11 8.99 -29.80 -33.40
CA LYS A 11 8.76 -28.35 -33.26
C LYS A 11 9.33 -27.86 -31.93
N LEU A 12 9.87 -26.65 -31.88
CA LEU A 12 10.29 -26.03 -30.62
C LEU A 12 9.10 -25.91 -29.66
N LEU A 13 9.34 -26.18 -28.37
CA LEU A 13 8.31 -26.10 -27.33
C LEU A 13 7.98 -24.64 -26.94
N ALA A 14 8.95 -23.74 -27.06
CA ALA A 14 8.75 -22.31 -26.90
C ALA A 14 8.23 -21.72 -28.23
N ASP A 15 6.97 -21.30 -28.25
CA ASP A 15 6.34 -20.60 -29.38
C ASP A 15 5.89 -19.21 -28.93
N GLN A 16 6.80 -18.24 -28.97
CA GLN A 16 6.54 -16.85 -28.53
C GLN A 16 5.42 -16.17 -29.33
N ASP A 17 5.17 -16.64 -30.56
CA ASP A 17 4.10 -16.18 -31.43
C ASP A 17 2.94 -17.19 -31.54
N GLY A 18 2.90 -18.17 -30.64
CA GLY A 18 1.85 -19.17 -30.58
C GLY A 18 0.51 -18.61 -30.08
N PRO A 19 -0.61 -19.30 -30.35
CA PRO A 19 -1.93 -18.90 -29.86
C PRO A 19 -1.99 -18.73 -28.32
N ALA A 20 -1.27 -19.58 -27.57
CA ALA A 20 -1.20 -19.52 -26.10
C ALA A 20 -0.41 -18.29 -25.62
N SER A 21 0.76 -18.03 -26.20
CA SER A 21 1.62 -16.89 -25.86
C SER A 21 0.98 -15.54 -26.21
N ARG A 22 0.24 -15.45 -27.32
CA ARG A 22 -0.59 -14.26 -27.62
C ARG A 22 -1.67 -14.02 -26.56
N ARG A 23 -2.44 -15.06 -26.19
CA ARG A 23 -3.47 -14.94 -25.14
C ARG A 23 -2.88 -14.51 -23.81
N PHE A 24 -1.74 -15.08 -23.42
CA PHE A 24 -1.05 -14.70 -22.20
C PHE A 24 -0.59 -13.23 -22.21
N ARG A 25 -0.10 -12.71 -23.34
CA ARG A 25 0.22 -11.28 -23.47
C ARG A 25 -1.00 -10.38 -23.20
N HIS A 26 -2.15 -10.72 -23.77
CA HIS A 26 -3.39 -9.98 -23.51
C HIS A 26 -3.85 -10.10 -22.06
N TYR A 27 -3.62 -11.25 -21.42
CA TYR A 27 -3.92 -11.46 -20.01
C TYR A 27 -3.00 -10.65 -19.07
N ASN A 28 -1.70 -10.59 -19.34
CA ASN A 28 -0.79 -9.75 -18.56
C ASN A 28 -1.14 -8.27 -18.70
N ALA A 29 -1.40 -7.80 -19.93
CA ALA A 29 -1.88 -6.42 -20.14
C ALA A 29 -3.18 -6.16 -19.37
N PHE A 30 -4.12 -7.10 -19.39
CA PHE A 30 -5.35 -7.04 -18.61
C PHE A 30 -5.06 -6.85 -17.09
N LEU A 31 -4.17 -7.66 -16.52
CA LEU A 31 -3.82 -7.59 -15.09
C LEU A 31 -3.19 -6.24 -14.71
N GLU A 32 -2.27 -5.73 -15.54
CA GLU A 32 -1.64 -4.42 -15.31
C GLU A 32 -2.68 -3.29 -15.25
N HIS A 33 -3.59 -3.24 -16.22
CA HIS A 33 -4.65 -2.23 -16.27
C HIS A 33 -5.65 -2.40 -15.10
N ASN A 34 -5.98 -3.63 -14.72
CA ASN A 34 -6.83 -3.93 -13.57
C ASN A 34 -6.24 -3.41 -12.24
N HIS A 35 -4.95 -3.67 -11.99
CA HIS A 35 -4.27 -3.18 -10.80
C HIS A 35 -4.22 -1.65 -10.74
N ARG A 36 -3.90 -0.99 -11.86
CA ARG A 36 -3.87 0.47 -11.94
C ARG A 36 -5.26 1.08 -11.72
N ALA A 37 -6.30 0.50 -12.32
CA ALA A 37 -7.69 0.97 -12.16
C ALA A 37 -8.15 0.88 -10.70
N LEU A 38 -7.94 -0.25 -10.02
CA LEU A 38 -8.33 -0.43 -8.61
C LEU A 38 -7.56 0.52 -7.67
N ARG A 39 -6.29 0.81 -7.96
CA ARG A 39 -5.49 1.76 -7.18
C ARG A 39 -6.05 3.18 -7.26
N ILE A 40 -6.37 3.66 -8.47
CA ILE A 40 -6.94 4.99 -8.68
C ILE A 40 -8.34 5.09 -8.06
N LEU A 41 -9.16 4.04 -8.19
CA LEU A 41 -10.47 3.96 -7.55
C LEU A 41 -10.36 4.11 -6.03
N ALA A 42 -9.43 3.38 -5.39
CA ALA A 42 -9.18 3.48 -3.96
C ALA A 42 -8.70 4.89 -3.54
N GLU A 43 -7.83 5.52 -4.33
CA GLU A 43 -7.35 6.90 -4.09
C GLU A 43 -8.52 7.90 -4.08
N LEU A 44 -9.44 7.80 -5.04
CA LEU A 44 -10.63 8.65 -5.11
C LEU A 44 -11.61 8.41 -3.94
N GLU A 45 -11.81 7.16 -3.52
CA GLU A 45 -12.64 6.83 -2.35
C GLU A 45 -12.05 7.34 -1.04
N MET A 46 -10.72 7.27 -0.89
CA MET A 46 -10.02 7.79 0.28
C MET A 46 -10.21 9.30 0.42
N LEU A 47 -10.15 10.04 -0.69
CA LEU A 47 -10.40 11.49 -0.70
C LEU A 47 -11.81 11.86 -0.24
N ASP A 48 -12.85 11.10 -0.64
CA ASP A 48 -14.24 11.36 -0.20
C ASP A 48 -14.45 11.04 1.29
N ARG A 49 -13.72 10.06 1.82
CA ARG A 49 -13.67 9.74 3.25
C ARG A 49 -12.83 10.73 4.07
N GLY A 50 -12.30 11.79 3.44
CA GLY A 50 -11.53 12.84 4.10
C GLY A 50 -10.06 12.50 4.35
N ALA A 51 -9.54 11.44 3.74
CA ALA A 51 -8.12 11.10 3.80
C ALA A 51 -7.34 11.92 2.75
N GLY A 52 -6.91 13.12 3.15
CA GLY A 52 -6.08 14.01 2.33
C GLY A 52 -6.82 15.21 1.74
N LEU A 53 -6.08 16.07 1.03
CA LEU A 53 -6.61 17.23 0.32
C LEU A 53 -6.21 17.13 -1.15
N ALA A 54 -7.17 17.29 -2.06
CA ALA A 54 -6.93 17.26 -3.49
C ALA A 54 -7.62 18.43 -4.20
N THR A 55 -6.97 18.95 -5.24
CA THR A 55 -7.59 19.94 -6.12
C THR A 55 -8.66 19.30 -6.99
N LEU A 56 -9.59 20.12 -7.51
CA LEU A 56 -10.57 19.64 -8.49
C LEU A 56 -9.90 19.10 -9.76
N ALA A 57 -8.84 19.77 -10.23
CA ALA A 57 -8.07 19.36 -11.40
C ALA A 57 -7.38 18.01 -11.19
N PHE A 58 -6.89 17.73 -9.97
CA PHE A 58 -6.33 16.43 -9.62
C PHE A 58 -7.39 15.33 -9.68
N ILE A 59 -8.56 15.57 -9.09
CA ILE A 59 -9.69 14.62 -9.10
C ILE A 59 -10.12 14.33 -10.54
N GLN A 60 -10.24 15.36 -11.37
CA GLN A 60 -10.56 15.21 -12.80
C GLN A 60 -9.48 14.40 -13.53
N ARG A 61 -8.19 14.71 -13.33
CA ARG A 61 -7.09 13.94 -13.93
C ARG A 61 -7.15 12.46 -13.54
N ARG A 62 -7.34 12.15 -12.26
CA ARG A 62 -7.47 10.77 -11.78
C ARG A 62 -8.70 10.07 -12.37
N GLY A 63 -9.83 10.78 -12.49
CA GLY A 63 -11.01 10.26 -13.18
C GLY A 63 -10.73 9.88 -14.65
N ALA A 64 -9.97 10.71 -15.37
CA ALA A 64 -9.59 10.44 -16.75
C ALA A 64 -8.62 9.26 -16.85
N GLU A 65 -7.60 9.22 -15.99
CA GLU A 65 -6.66 8.10 -15.91
C GLU A 65 -7.40 6.78 -15.61
N LEU A 66 -8.41 6.79 -14.74
CA LEU A 66 -9.24 5.63 -14.44
C LEU A 66 -10.04 5.18 -15.68
N LEU A 67 -10.67 6.10 -16.41
CA LEU A 67 -11.38 5.79 -17.65
C LEU A 67 -10.47 5.12 -18.67
N ASP A 68 -9.26 5.66 -18.86
CA ASP A 68 -8.26 5.08 -19.77
C ASP A 68 -7.86 3.67 -19.33
N GLN A 69 -7.59 3.45 -18.04
CA GLN A 69 -7.24 2.10 -17.54
C GLN A 69 -8.39 1.12 -17.73
N VAL A 70 -9.65 1.51 -17.46
CA VAL A 70 -10.81 0.63 -17.64
C VAL A 70 -11.05 0.32 -19.12
N ARG A 71 -10.81 1.28 -20.03
CA ARG A 71 -10.90 1.07 -21.47
C ARG A 71 -9.89 0.03 -21.97
N GLU A 72 -8.63 0.18 -21.59
CA GLU A 72 -7.56 -0.76 -21.98
C GLU A 72 -7.76 -2.15 -21.36
N LEU A 73 -8.28 -2.20 -20.13
CA LEU A 73 -8.69 -3.43 -19.45
C LEU A 73 -9.77 -4.18 -20.24
N VAL A 74 -10.84 -3.48 -20.62
CA VAL A 74 -11.93 -4.05 -21.44
C VAL A 74 -11.41 -4.48 -22.82
N GLY A 75 -10.56 -3.67 -23.46
CA GLY A 75 -9.92 -4.01 -24.73
C GLY A 75 -9.08 -5.30 -24.63
N SER A 76 -8.32 -5.45 -23.56
CA SER A 76 -7.49 -6.63 -23.29
C SER A 76 -8.34 -7.89 -23.08
N LEU A 77 -9.48 -7.79 -22.38
CA LEU A 77 -10.45 -8.89 -22.25
C LEU A 77 -11.00 -9.33 -23.61
N ASN A 78 -11.34 -8.40 -24.50
CA ASN A 78 -11.84 -8.73 -25.83
C ASN A 78 -10.78 -9.43 -26.68
N GLN A 79 -9.53 -8.97 -26.64
CA GLN A 79 -8.43 -9.66 -27.33
C GLN A 79 -8.17 -11.05 -26.75
N LEU A 80 -8.23 -11.20 -25.43
CA LEU A 80 -8.07 -12.49 -24.73
C LEU A 80 -9.17 -13.51 -25.12
N SER A 81 -10.41 -13.05 -25.16
CA SER A 81 -11.59 -13.89 -25.42
C SER A 81 -11.86 -14.14 -26.92
N GLY A 82 -11.18 -13.43 -27.81
CA GLY A 82 -11.49 -13.45 -29.24
C GLY A 82 -12.80 -12.74 -29.58
N HIS A 83 -13.01 -11.55 -29.00
CA HIS A 83 -14.15 -10.65 -29.23
C HIS A 83 -15.51 -11.16 -28.73
N ARG A 84 -15.53 -12.06 -27.75
CA ARG A 84 -16.80 -12.58 -27.20
C ARG A 84 -17.56 -11.56 -26.35
N TYR A 85 -16.86 -10.57 -25.81
CA TYR A 85 -17.44 -9.57 -24.91
C TYR A 85 -17.48 -8.17 -25.54
N ASP A 86 -17.50 -8.06 -26.88
CA ASP A 86 -17.53 -6.75 -27.56
C ASP A 86 -18.71 -5.86 -27.09
N GLY A 87 -19.80 -6.46 -26.60
CA GLY A 87 -20.93 -5.76 -26.00
C GLY A 87 -20.62 -4.92 -24.74
N ILE A 88 -19.46 -5.12 -24.09
CA ILE A 88 -19.06 -4.30 -22.93
C ILE A 88 -18.50 -2.93 -23.33
N LEU A 89 -17.98 -2.77 -24.56
CA LEU A 89 -17.43 -1.49 -25.02
C LEU A 89 -18.51 -0.39 -25.11
N PRO A 90 -19.69 -0.63 -25.72
CA PRO A 90 -20.79 0.35 -25.71
C PRO A 90 -21.26 0.74 -24.30
N VAL A 91 -21.22 -0.19 -23.35
CA VAL A 91 -21.59 0.08 -21.94
C VAL A 91 -20.52 0.95 -21.28
N PHE A 92 -19.25 0.65 -21.51
CA PHE A 92 -18.14 1.52 -21.11
C PHE A 92 -18.29 2.92 -21.69
N ASP A 93 -18.55 3.05 -22.99
CA ASP A 93 -18.71 4.34 -23.67
C ASP A 93 -19.86 5.16 -23.04
N THR A 94 -20.97 4.51 -22.69
CA THR A 94 -22.09 5.16 -21.99
C THR A 94 -21.68 5.70 -20.62
N VAL A 95 -21.01 4.89 -19.79
CA VAL A 95 -20.53 5.32 -18.47
C VAL A 95 -19.47 6.41 -18.59
N ALA A 96 -18.59 6.29 -19.59
CA ALA A 96 -17.54 7.25 -19.89
C ALA A 96 -18.13 8.60 -20.31
N ASP A 97 -19.14 8.64 -21.19
CA ASP A 97 -19.78 9.88 -21.63
C ASP A 97 -20.40 10.65 -20.46
N GLU A 98 -21.07 9.93 -19.56
CA GLU A 98 -21.66 10.53 -18.35
C GLU A 98 -20.60 11.08 -17.40
N LEU A 99 -19.49 10.38 -17.22
CA LEU A 99 -18.36 10.85 -16.40
C LEU A 99 -17.64 12.03 -17.05
N HIS A 100 -17.41 12.00 -18.38
CA HIS A 100 -16.84 13.12 -19.11
C HIS A 100 -17.70 14.37 -18.96
N ALA A 101 -19.02 14.27 -19.04
CA ALA A 101 -19.91 15.41 -18.84
C ALA A 101 -19.81 16.01 -17.42
N LEU A 102 -19.55 15.18 -16.41
CA LEU A 102 -19.30 15.65 -15.05
C LEU A 102 -17.92 16.30 -14.92
N MET A 103 -16.90 15.79 -15.60
CA MET A 103 -15.53 16.28 -15.54
C MET A 103 -15.30 17.53 -16.39
N GLN A 104 -15.97 17.69 -17.53
CA GLN A 104 -15.83 18.81 -18.48
C GLN A 104 -16.66 20.03 -18.08
N ARG A 105 -16.38 20.61 -16.92
CA ARG A 105 -16.85 21.97 -16.63
C ARG A 105 -15.81 22.98 -17.06
N GLU A 106 -15.98 23.51 -18.27
CA GLU A 106 -15.28 24.71 -18.70
C GLU A 106 -15.50 25.82 -17.67
N ARG A 107 -14.43 26.50 -17.29
CA ARG A 107 -14.51 27.75 -16.52
C ARG A 107 -15.27 28.77 -17.40
N PRO A 108 -16.50 29.16 -17.06
CA PRO A 108 -17.25 30.10 -17.88
C PRO A 108 -16.51 31.44 -17.93
N VAL A 109 -16.64 32.16 -19.05
CA VAL A 109 -16.14 33.52 -19.15
C VAL A 109 -16.88 34.38 -18.13
N ILE A 110 -16.13 35.18 -17.37
CA ILE A 110 -16.73 36.10 -16.41
C ILE A 110 -17.03 37.40 -17.16
N GLU A 111 -18.30 37.59 -17.52
CA GLU A 111 -18.78 38.81 -18.16
C GLU A 111 -18.99 39.95 -17.14
N GLY A 112 -18.73 41.19 -17.55
CA GLY A 112 -18.96 42.37 -16.72
C GLY A 112 -17.99 43.52 -16.99
N PRO A 113 -18.11 44.63 -16.26
CA PRO A 113 -17.16 45.73 -16.32
C PRO A 113 -15.80 45.28 -15.77
N LEU A 114 -14.69 45.71 -16.38
CA LEU A 114 -13.34 45.33 -15.95
C LEU A 114 -12.91 46.02 -14.63
N SER A 115 -13.44 47.21 -14.38
CA SER A 115 -13.28 47.95 -13.14
C SER A 115 -14.56 48.69 -12.77
N LEU A 116 -14.74 48.99 -11.48
CA LEU A 116 -15.87 49.76 -10.95
C LEU A 116 -15.45 50.66 -9.80
N PRO A 117 -15.91 51.92 -9.73
CA PRO A 117 -15.66 52.79 -8.59
C PRO A 117 -16.50 52.35 -7.38
N PHE A 118 -15.98 52.54 -6.16
CA PHE A 118 -16.69 52.15 -4.93
C PHE A 118 -18.05 52.84 -4.78
N ALA A 119 -18.21 54.06 -5.31
CA ALA A 119 -19.49 54.77 -5.33
C ALA A 119 -20.61 54.03 -6.07
N GLN A 120 -20.30 53.05 -6.93
CA GLN A 120 -21.27 52.25 -7.68
C GLN A 120 -21.44 50.84 -7.10
N LEU A 121 -20.66 50.45 -6.10
CA LEU A 121 -20.72 49.11 -5.50
C LEU A 121 -21.77 49.03 -4.38
N GLY A 122 -22.52 47.93 -4.38
CA GLY A 122 -23.40 47.53 -3.29
C GLY A 122 -23.29 46.04 -2.95
N ALA A 123 -24.15 45.57 -2.05
CA ALA A 123 -24.14 44.17 -1.58
C ALA A 123 -24.35 43.14 -2.69
N ARG A 124 -25.06 43.50 -3.77
CA ARG A 124 -25.32 42.62 -4.91
C ARG A 124 -24.10 42.38 -5.80
N ASP A 125 -23.08 43.25 -5.70
CA ASP A 125 -21.88 43.21 -6.53
C ASP A 125 -20.76 42.37 -5.90
N MET A 126 -20.99 41.74 -4.75
CA MET A 126 -20.02 40.82 -4.12
C MET A 126 -19.49 39.74 -5.07
N PRO A 127 -20.27 39.11 -5.97
CA PRO A 127 -19.75 38.11 -6.89
C PRO A 127 -18.73 38.65 -7.91
N ILE A 128 -18.70 39.97 -8.14
CA ILE A 128 -17.79 40.61 -9.12
C ILE A 128 -16.69 41.46 -8.46
N SER A 129 -16.88 41.86 -7.20
CA SER A 129 -15.95 42.74 -6.46
C SER A 129 -15.34 42.09 -5.22
N GLY A 130 -15.82 40.92 -4.80
CA GLY A 130 -15.47 40.28 -3.54
C GLY A 130 -16.07 40.97 -2.32
N ALA A 131 -16.02 40.30 -1.16
CA ALA A 131 -16.67 40.79 0.05
C ALA A 131 -15.99 42.05 0.61
N LYS A 132 -14.65 42.16 0.53
CA LYS A 132 -13.89 43.28 1.08
C LYS A 132 -14.27 44.61 0.42
N ALA A 133 -14.16 44.70 -0.90
CA ALA A 133 -14.52 45.92 -1.64
C ALA A 133 -16.02 46.24 -1.50
N ALA A 134 -16.90 45.24 -1.60
CA ALA A 134 -18.35 45.44 -1.45
C ALA A 134 -18.73 45.92 -0.04
N ASN A 135 -18.12 45.37 1.02
CA ASN A 135 -18.37 45.79 2.39
C ASN A 135 -17.86 47.22 2.60
N LEU A 136 -16.64 47.53 2.15
CA LEU A 136 -16.05 48.86 2.30
C LEU A 136 -16.89 49.93 1.58
N ALA A 137 -17.39 49.63 0.39
CA ALA A 137 -18.31 50.52 -0.33
C ALA A 137 -19.63 50.73 0.44
N GLN A 138 -20.20 49.70 1.05
CA GLN A 138 -21.44 49.81 1.84
C GLN A 138 -21.29 50.71 3.07
N ILE A 139 -20.12 50.73 3.72
CA ILE A 139 -19.86 51.61 4.88
C ILE A 139 -20.13 53.08 4.51
N THR A 140 -19.68 53.50 3.32
CA THR A 140 -19.93 54.86 2.82
C THR A 140 -21.31 55.00 2.19
N ASN A 141 -21.66 54.14 1.23
CA ASN A 141 -22.84 54.30 0.37
C ASN A 141 -24.17 54.09 1.11
N VAL A 142 -24.19 53.27 2.17
CA VAL A 142 -25.40 52.92 2.92
C VAL A 142 -25.41 53.54 4.30
N LEU A 143 -24.31 53.40 5.05
CA LEU A 143 -24.26 53.84 6.45
C LEU A 143 -23.83 55.31 6.63
N GLY A 144 -23.28 55.93 5.58
CA GLY A 144 -22.74 57.29 5.64
C GLY A 144 -21.57 57.43 6.62
N LEU A 145 -20.91 56.33 6.95
CA LEU A 145 -19.68 56.32 7.75
C LEU A 145 -18.48 56.57 6.83
N SER A 146 -17.39 57.10 7.37
CA SER A 146 -16.20 57.40 6.56
C SER A 146 -15.41 56.12 6.28
N ALA A 147 -15.19 55.81 5.00
CA ALA A 147 -14.25 54.79 4.55
C ALA A 147 -13.37 55.36 3.40
N PRO A 148 -12.21 54.76 3.11
CA PRO A 148 -11.38 55.18 1.98
C PRO A 148 -12.12 55.05 0.66
N ASP A 149 -11.99 56.06 -0.19
CA ASP A 149 -12.52 56.00 -1.56
C ASP A 149 -11.56 55.20 -2.46
N GLY A 150 -12.09 54.65 -3.55
CA GLY A 150 -11.34 53.77 -4.42
C GLY A 150 -12.16 53.20 -5.57
N PHE A 151 -11.61 52.14 -6.16
CA PHE A 151 -12.23 51.34 -7.18
C PHE A 151 -11.80 49.87 -7.03
N VAL A 152 -12.53 48.97 -7.68
CA VAL A 152 -12.19 47.55 -7.75
C VAL A 152 -11.87 47.18 -9.19
N VAL A 153 -10.80 46.43 -9.39
CA VAL A 153 -10.62 45.64 -10.62
C VAL A 153 -11.41 44.35 -10.41
N THR A 154 -12.43 44.14 -11.23
CA THR A 154 -13.42 43.08 -11.01
C THR A 154 -12.87 41.69 -11.32
N THR A 155 -13.64 40.67 -10.97
CA THR A 155 -13.38 39.29 -11.39
C THR A 155 -13.34 39.13 -12.91
N ALA A 156 -14.04 39.97 -13.68
CA ALA A 156 -13.98 39.99 -15.15
C ALA A 156 -12.62 40.49 -15.64
N GLY A 157 -12.04 41.51 -14.98
CA GLY A 157 -10.67 41.96 -15.25
C GLY A 157 -9.63 40.87 -14.99
N PHE A 158 -9.80 40.11 -13.91
CA PHE A 158 -8.98 38.94 -13.60
C PHE A 158 -9.11 37.82 -14.65
N ASP A 159 -10.34 37.47 -15.05
CA ASP A 159 -10.58 36.44 -16.06
C ASP A 159 -9.98 36.82 -17.41
N LEU A 160 -10.17 38.07 -17.85
CA LEU A 160 -9.56 38.62 -19.07
C LEU A 160 -8.04 38.52 -19.04
N PHE A 161 -7.42 38.92 -17.92
CA PHE A 161 -5.97 38.86 -17.75
C PHE A 161 -5.43 37.43 -17.87
N LEU A 162 -6.09 36.43 -17.27
CA LEU A 162 -5.64 35.05 -17.38
C LEU A 162 -5.83 34.48 -18.79
N ARG A 163 -6.93 34.84 -19.47
CA ARG A 163 -7.27 34.32 -20.81
C ARG A 163 -6.36 34.88 -21.90
N GLU A 164 -6.22 36.20 -22.00
CA GLU A 164 -5.39 36.81 -23.05
C GLU A 164 -3.91 36.43 -22.95
N ASN A 165 -3.45 36.09 -21.75
CA ASN A 165 -2.09 35.64 -21.50
C ASN A 165 -1.91 34.10 -21.55
N GLY A 166 -2.95 33.33 -21.85
CA GLY A 166 -2.86 31.86 -21.93
C GLY A 166 -2.49 31.18 -20.60
N LEU A 167 -2.84 31.80 -19.46
CA LEU A 167 -2.43 31.35 -18.13
C LEU A 167 -3.38 30.29 -17.53
N LEU A 168 -4.62 30.18 -18.03
CA LEU A 168 -5.61 29.22 -17.51
C LEU A 168 -5.10 27.78 -17.57
N ASP A 169 -4.68 27.31 -18.75
CA ASP A 169 -4.18 25.94 -18.94
C ASP A 169 -2.94 25.65 -18.09
N SER A 170 -2.05 26.65 -17.96
CA SER A 170 -0.87 26.53 -17.10
C SER A 170 -1.26 26.35 -15.63
N VAL A 171 -2.23 27.13 -15.15
CA VAL A 171 -2.75 27.03 -13.78
C VAL A 171 -3.45 25.68 -13.55
N GLU A 172 -4.29 25.24 -14.48
CA GLU A 172 -5.00 23.95 -14.37
C GLU A 172 -4.03 22.78 -14.34
N LYS A 173 -3.00 22.78 -15.18
CA LYS A 173 -1.95 21.76 -15.17
C LYS A 173 -1.20 21.73 -13.83
N MET A 174 -0.78 22.88 -13.31
CA MET A 174 -0.12 22.97 -12.00
C MET A 174 -1.03 22.41 -10.90
N LEU A 175 -2.31 22.78 -10.89
CA LEU A 175 -3.26 22.28 -9.90
C LEU A 175 -3.51 20.78 -10.02
N ALA A 176 -3.47 20.20 -11.23
CA ALA A 176 -3.67 18.77 -11.46
C ALA A 176 -2.53 17.89 -10.91
N GLU A 177 -1.35 18.47 -10.73
CA GLU A 177 -0.14 17.84 -10.20
C GLU A 177 0.15 18.24 -8.75
N PHE A 178 -0.60 19.19 -8.18
CA PHE A 178 -0.37 19.75 -6.85
C PHE A 178 -0.59 18.73 -5.72
N ASP A 179 0.44 18.51 -4.91
CA ASP A 179 0.44 17.69 -3.69
C ASP A 179 0.96 18.52 -2.49
N PRO A 180 0.15 18.71 -1.42
CA PRO A 180 0.50 19.43 -0.20
C PRO A 180 1.81 19.06 0.50
N GLY A 181 2.40 17.90 0.20
CA GLY A 181 3.59 17.38 0.86
C GLY A 181 4.85 17.33 0.00
N ARG A 182 4.79 17.71 -1.28
CA ARG A 182 5.91 17.51 -2.20
C ARG A 182 6.62 18.82 -2.57
N PRO A 183 7.97 18.83 -2.59
CA PRO A 183 8.75 20.00 -3.01
C PRO A 183 8.50 20.45 -4.47
N ASP A 184 8.15 19.52 -5.36
CA ASP A 184 7.84 19.80 -6.77
C ASP A 184 6.61 20.74 -6.92
N SER A 185 5.67 20.66 -6.00
CA SER A 185 4.45 21.46 -5.98
C SER A 185 4.73 22.92 -5.63
N ASP A 186 5.68 23.18 -4.73
CA ASP A 186 6.13 24.53 -4.40
C ASP A 186 6.85 25.18 -5.59
N GLU A 187 7.67 24.40 -6.31
CA GLU A 187 8.35 24.86 -7.52
C GLU A 187 7.34 25.20 -8.63
N ALA A 188 6.36 24.32 -8.87
CA ALA A 188 5.30 24.56 -9.85
C ALA A 188 4.46 25.80 -9.51
N CYS A 189 4.15 26.02 -8.22
CA CYS A 189 3.49 27.24 -7.75
C CYS A 189 4.32 28.50 -8.07
N ASN A 190 5.63 28.46 -7.80
CA ASN A 190 6.52 29.59 -8.08
C ASN A 190 6.61 29.90 -9.58
N GLN A 191 6.69 28.88 -10.44
CA GLN A 191 6.69 29.08 -11.89
C GLN A 191 5.41 29.76 -12.39
N ILE A 192 4.23 29.38 -11.85
CA ILE A 192 2.96 30.05 -12.19
C ILE A 192 2.96 31.51 -11.72
N ARG A 193 3.47 31.77 -10.52
CA ARG A 193 3.58 33.14 -9.99
C ARG A 193 4.49 34.01 -10.86
N GLU A 194 5.65 33.49 -11.28
CA GLU A 194 6.55 34.19 -12.18
C GLU A 194 5.91 34.50 -13.53
N LYS A 195 5.17 33.54 -14.12
CA LYS A 195 4.39 33.77 -15.34
C LYS A 195 3.36 34.89 -15.18
N ILE A 196 2.64 34.92 -14.06
CA ILE A 196 1.66 35.98 -13.76
C ILE A 196 2.36 37.34 -13.61
N LEU A 197 3.50 37.39 -12.94
CA LEU A 197 4.25 38.63 -12.72
C LEU A 197 4.84 39.20 -14.03
N ALA A 198 5.27 38.32 -14.95
CA ALA A 198 5.85 38.68 -16.24
C ALA A 198 4.81 38.96 -17.35
N ALA A 199 3.56 38.53 -17.17
CA ALA A 199 2.51 38.67 -18.18
C ALA A 199 2.10 40.15 -18.40
N PRO A 200 1.95 40.60 -19.65
CA PRO A 200 1.47 41.96 -19.96
C PRO A 200 0.00 42.16 -19.53
N LEU A 201 -0.37 43.40 -19.20
CA LEU A 201 -1.78 43.74 -18.99
C LEU A 201 -2.51 43.82 -20.35
N PRO A 202 -3.71 43.22 -20.47
CA PRO A 202 -4.63 43.52 -21.58
C PRO A 202 -4.85 45.02 -21.72
N SER A 203 -4.82 45.55 -22.95
CA SER A 203 -4.94 46.99 -23.21
C SER A 203 -6.27 47.58 -22.71
N ALA A 204 -7.35 46.80 -22.82
CA ALA A 204 -8.67 47.17 -22.29
C ALA A 204 -8.65 47.27 -20.75
N LEU A 205 -7.97 46.36 -20.07
CA LEU A 205 -7.85 46.35 -18.61
C LEU A 205 -6.97 47.51 -18.12
N GLU A 206 -5.83 47.74 -18.78
CA GLU A 206 -4.94 48.86 -18.47
C GLU A 206 -5.67 50.21 -18.61
N THR A 207 -6.41 50.39 -19.70
CA THR A 207 -7.20 51.61 -19.93
C THR A 207 -8.26 51.79 -18.83
N ALA A 208 -8.99 50.73 -18.48
CA ALA A 208 -10.02 50.77 -17.44
C ALA A 208 -9.45 51.12 -16.06
N MET A 209 -8.25 50.63 -15.73
CA MET A 209 -7.55 50.96 -14.48
C MET A 209 -7.06 52.41 -14.46
N GLN A 210 -6.50 52.91 -15.57
CA GLN A 210 -6.04 54.29 -15.68
C GLN A 210 -7.19 55.29 -15.60
N ASP A 211 -8.33 54.98 -16.23
CA ASP A 211 -9.50 55.86 -16.21
C ASP A 211 -10.12 55.97 -14.81
N GLU A 212 -10.18 54.86 -14.06
CA GLU A 212 -10.61 54.88 -12.66
C GLU A 212 -9.61 55.64 -11.77
N PHE A 213 -8.30 55.48 -11.98
CA PHE A 213 -7.29 56.26 -11.25
C PHE A 213 -7.43 57.78 -11.49
N ARG A 214 -7.65 58.20 -12.75
CA ARG A 214 -7.90 59.61 -13.10
C ARG A 214 -9.20 60.12 -12.52
N ALA A 215 -10.25 59.28 -12.47
CA ALA A 215 -11.52 59.62 -11.84
C ALA A 215 -11.36 59.81 -10.33
N LEU A 216 -10.67 58.89 -9.65
CA LEU A 216 -10.37 58.97 -8.22
C LEU A 216 -9.55 60.23 -7.89
N SER A 217 -8.51 60.52 -8.67
CA SER A 217 -7.67 61.71 -8.51
C SER A 217 -8.49 63.01 -8.59
N ARG A 218 -9.47 63.07 -9.52
CA ARG A 218 -10.39 64.20 -9.64
C ARG A 218 -11.33 64.33 -8.45
N ARG A 219 -11.85 63.21 -7.91
CA ARG A 219 -12.72 63.22 -6.72
C ARG A 219 -11.98 63.69 -5.47
N LEU A 220 -10.73 63.25 -5.31
CA LEU A 220 -9.90 63.59 -4.14
C LEU A 220 -9.22 64.97 -4.26
N GLY A 221 -9.14 65.55 -5.47
CA GLY A 221 -8.46 66.82 -5.71
C GLY A 221 -6.93 66.75 -5.59
N ARG A 222 -6.35 65.54 -5.53
CA ARG A 222 -4.91 65.26 -5.47
C ARG A 222 -4.59 63.94 -6.16
N LYS A 223 -3.32 63.71 -6.50
CA LYS A 223 -2.84 62.37 -6.89
C LYS A 223 -2.85 61.47 -5.64
N PRO A 224 -3.61 60.37 -5.60
CA PRO A 224 -3.65 59.49 -4.44
C PRO A 224 -2.45 58.55 -4.38
N ARG A 225 -2.00 58.25 -3.15
CA ARG A 225 -1.17 57.07 -2.88
C ARG A 225 -2.12 55.91 -2.63
N LEU A 226 -1.89 54.77 -3.24
CA LEU A 226 -2.83 53.67 -3.23
C LEU A 226 -2.38 52.55 -2.29
N ALA A 227 -3.35 51.80 -1.77
CA ALA A 227 -3.16 50.44 -1.29
C ALA A 227 -3.92 49.47 -2.21
N VAL A 228 -3.22 48.47 -2.71
CA VAL A 228 -3.76 47.47 -3.64
C VAL A 228 -3.92 46.16 -2.86
N ARG A 229 -5.18 45.77 -2.58
CA ARG A 229 -5.53 44.66 -1.68
C ARG A 229 -6.32 43.58 -2.43
N SER A 230 -6.18 42.33 -2.00
CA SER A 230 -7.05 41.25 -2.46
C SER A 230 -8.50 41.48 -2.01
N SER A 231 -9.43 41.08 -2.86
CA SER A 231 -10.85 40.99 -2.57
C SER A 231 -11.42 39.79 -3.34
N ALA A 232 -10.89 38.59 -3.09
CA ALA A 232 -11.34 37.40 -3.79
C ALA A 232 -12.81 37.06 -3.45
N VAL A 233 -13.52 36.45 -4.39
CA VAL A 233 -14.86 35.91 -4.09
C VAL A 233 -14.71 34.74 -3.12
N GLY A 234 -15.47 34.78 -2.02
CA GLY A 234 -15.37 33.82 -0.91
C GLY A 234 -14.42 34.24 0.22
N GLU A 235 -13.58 35.26 0.01
CA GLU A 235 -12.79 35.92 1.08
C GLU A 235 -13.71 36.65 2.06
N ASP A 236 -13.35 36.68 3.35
CA ASP A 236 -14.14 37.27 4.45
C ASP A 236 -15.61 36.78 4.54
N THR A 237 -15.84 35.48 4.26
CA THR A 237 -17.14 34.80 4.44
C THR A 237 -17.07 33.79 5.61
N ALA A 238 -17.49 32.54 5.42
CA ALA A 238 -17.28 31.47 6.41
C ALA A 238 -15.80 31.06 6.54
N ALA A 239 -14.96 31.44 5.56
CA ALA A 239 -13.51 31.36 5.59
C ALA A 239 -12.95 32.80 5.60
N SER A 240 -12.07 33.12 6.54
CA SER A 240 -11.57 34.49 6.73
C SER A 240 -10.50 34.88 5.70
N PHE A 241 -9.79 33.89 5.12
CA PHE A 241 -8.64 34.09 4.21
C PHE A 241 -7.58 35.08 4.75
N ALA A 242 -7.59 35.33 6.06
CA ALA A 242 -6.77 36.38 6.65
C ALA A 242 -5.30 36.12 6.33
N GLY A 243 -4.60 37.16 5.87
CA GLY A 243 -3.17 37.13 5.54
C GLY A 243 -2.76 36.19 4.40
N GLN A 244 -3.68 35.48 3.73
CA GLN A 244 -3.31 34.49 2.70
C GLN A 244 -2.87 35.11 1.37
N TYR A 245 -3.42 36.28 1.05
CA TYR A 245 -3.12 37.02 -0.17
C TYR A 245 -2.30 38.27 0.14
N ALA A 246 -1.55 38.73 -0.87
CA ALA A 246 -0.70 39.90 -0.74
C ALA A 246 -1.53 41.19 -0.74
N SER A 247 -1.07 42.17 0.04
CA SER A 247 -1.47 43.58 -0.09
C SER A 247 -0.21 44.38 -0.39
N VAL A 248 -0.27 45.31 -1.33
CA VAL A 248 0.87 46.14 -1.74
C VAL A 248 0.57 47.60 -1.36
N LEU A 249 1.42 48.17 -0.52
CA LEU A 249 1.32 49.55 -0.05
C LEU A 249 2.72 50.10 0.29
N PRO A 250 2.98 51.40 0.07
CA PRO A 250 2.23 52.32 -0.78
C PRO A 250 2.44 52.01 -2.28
N VAL A 251 1.47 52.34 -3.14
CA VAL A 251 1.55 52.16 -4.59
C VAL A 251 1.26 53.49 -5.30
N GLU A 252 2.17 53.89 -6.18
CA GLU A 252 2.01 55.04 -7.08
C GLU A 252 1.33 54.60 -8.41
N GLU A 253 0.90 55.55 -9.24
CA GLU A 253 0.20 55.27 -10.51
C GLU A 253 1.00 54.35 -11.44
N GLU A 254 2.31 54.60 -11.52
CA GLU A 254 3.22 53.91 -12.41
C GLU A 254 3.44 52.44 -11.99
N ASP A 255 3.29 52.16 -10.69
CA ASP A 255 3.48 50.84 -10.09
C ASP A 255 2.19 50.01 -9.99
N LEU A 256 1.02 50.63 -10.25
CA LEU A 256 -0.28 49.99 -10.15
C LEU A 256 -0.41 48.69 -10.96
N PRO A 257 0.08 48.60 -12.22
CA PRO A 257 0.07 47.34 -12.97
C PRO A 257 0.87 46.23 -12.27
N THR A 258 2.03 46.57 -11.70
CA THR A 258 2.91 45.62 -10.99
C THR A 258 2.29 45.17 -9.68
N ALA A 259 1.68 46.09 -8.93
CA ALA A 259 0.94 45.77 -7.71
C ALA A 259 -0.25 44.85 -8.00
N PHE A 260 -1.01 45.12 -9.06
CA PHE A 260 -2.11 44.25 -9.51
C PHE A 260 -1.65 42.82 -9.79
N ARG A 261 -0.58 42.64 -10.59
CA ARG A 261 -0.01 41.31 -10.87
C ARG A 261 0.49 40.61 -9.61
N THR A 262 1.06 41.36 -8.66
CA THR A 262 1.52 40.83 -7.37
C THR A 262 0.37 40.27 -6.53
N VAL A 263 -0.76 40.99 -6.46
CA VAL A 263 -1.97 40.50 -5.77
C VAL A 263 -2.52 39.25 -6.45
N LEU A 264 -2.59 39.23 -7.79
CA LEU A 264 -3.03 38.05 -8.54
C LEU A 264 -2.12 36.83 -8.30
N ALA A 265 -0.80 37.03 -8.34
CA ALA A 265 0.17 35.96 -8.11
C ALA A 265 0.06 35.38 -6.69
N SER A 266 -0.32 36.18 -5.70
CA SER A 266 -0.50 35.70 -4.32
C SER A 266 -1.56 34.59 -4.19
N LYS A 267 -2.51 34.52 -5.13
CA LYS A 267 -3.53 33.48 -5.20
C LYS A 267 -2.94 32.07 -5.34
N TYR A 268 -1.79 31.96 -5.99
CA TYR A 268 -1.12 30.69 -6.33
C TYR A 268 0.10 30.42 -5.46
N THR A 269 0.15 31.00 -4.25
CA THR A 269 1.11 30.53 -3.23
C THR A 269 0.65 29.15 -2.70
N PRO A 270 1.58 28.25 -2.32
CA PRO A 270 1.22 26.95 -1.75
C PRO A 270 0.24 27.09 -0.58
N ARG A 271 0.51 28.05 0.32
CA ARG A 271 -0.35 28.35 1.48
C ARG A 271 -1.78 28.71 1.07
N ALA A 272 -1.95 29.56 0.06
CA ALA A 272 -3.27 29.98 -0.41
C ALA A 272 -4.04 28.87 -1.15
N ILE A 273 -3.34 27.97 -1.87
CA ILE A 273 -3.96 26.78 -2.47
C ILE A 273 -4.45 25.86 -1.36
N LEU A 274 -3.57 25.49 -0.42
CA LEU A 274 -3.91 24.61 0.71
C LEU A 274 -5.09 25.13 1.53
N TYR A 275 -5.11 26.43 1.80
CA TYR A 275 -6.20 27.06 2.52
C TYR A 275 -7.54 26.88 1.78
N ARG A 276 -7.59 27.08 0.45
CA ARG A 276 -8.80 26.84 -0.35
C ARG A 276 -9.24 25.38 -0.34
N LEU A 277 -8.30 24.45 -0.46
CA LEU A 277 -8.59 23.02 -0.45
C LEU A 277 -9.24 22.56 0.85
N ARG A 278 -8.81 23.11 2.00
CA ARG A 278 -9.42 22.81 3.31
C ARG A 278 -10.89 23.20 3.40
N TYR A 279 -11.29 24.24 2.69
CA TYR A 279 -12.69 24.67 2.60
C TYR A 279 -13.43 24.03 1.40
N GLY A 280 -12.80 23.09 0.70
CA GLY A 280 -13.32 22.46 -0.50
C GLY A 280 -13.58 23.45 -1.64
N LEU A 281 -12.85 24.57 -1.68
CA LEU A 281 -13.02 25.63 -2.69
C LEU A 281 -12.09 25.39 -3.88
N SER A 282 -12.65 25.41 -5.09
CA SER A 282 -11.87 25.32 -6.32
C SER A 282 -11.28 26.67 -6.72
N ASP A 283 -10.31 26.65 -7.65
CA ASP A 283 -9.74 27.87 -8.22
C ASP A 283 -10.80 28.74 -8.90
N ALA A 284 -11.61 28.11 -9.77
CA ALA A 284 -12.69 28.76 -10.50
C ALA A 284 -13.81 29.30 -9.59
N ALA A 285 -14.02 28.70 -8.41
CA ALA A 285 -15.03 29.17 -7.44
C ALA A 285 -14.56 30.39 -6.63
N THR A 286 -13.29 30.79 -6.74
CA THR A 286 -12.69 31.87 -5.94
C THR A 286 -12.04 32.95 -6.81
N PRO A 287 -12.69 33.49 -7.87
CA PRO A 287 -12.06 34.48 -8.73
C PRO A 287 -11.57 35.69 -7.92
N MET A 288 -10.39 36.21 -8.28
CA MET A 288 -9.77 37.34 -7.59
C MET A 288 -10.36 38.65 -8.11
N ALA A 289 -10.93 39.47 -7.23
CA ALA A 289 -11.06 40.90 -7.48
C ALA A 289 -9.98 41.64 -6.69
N VAL A 290 -9.60 42.84 -7.12
CA VAL A 290 -8.52 43.62 -6.51
C VAL A 290 -9.06 45.00 -6.12
N ALA A 291 -9.08 45.27 -4.82
CA ALA A 291 -9.48 46.56 -4.28
C ALA A 291 -8.31 47.55 -4.34
N VAL A 292 -8.52 48.69 -4.99
CA VAL A 292 -7.55 49.77 -5.11
C VAL A 292 -8.10 50.96 -4.35
N VAL A 293 -7.51 51.24 -3.18
CA VAL A 293 -8.05 52.22 -2.22
C VAL A 293 -7.05 53.33 -1.94
N ASP A 294 -7.53 54.55 -1.68
CA ASP A 294 -6.70 55.66 -1.21
C ASP A 294 -6.10 55.33 0.16
N LEU A 295 -4.79 55.55 0.31
CA LEU A 295 -4.06 55.28 1.54
C LEU A 295 -4.33 56.38 2.56
N VAL A 296 -4.83 55.98 3.73
CA VAL A 296 -5.09 56.91 4.85
C VAL A 296 -3.80 57.23 5.59
N ASP A 297 -3.52 58.51 5.79
CA ASP A 297 -2.41 58.98 6.63
C ASP A 297 -2.83 58.95 8.12
N ALA A 298 -2.64 57.78 8.74
CA ALA A 298 -3.17 57.48 10.06
C ALA A 298 -2.27 58.01 11.20
N ARG A 299 -2.86 58.80 12.10
CA ARG A 299 -2.26 59.18 13.40
C ARG A 299 -2.28 57.99 14.36
N ALA A 300 -3.42 57.31 14.42
CA ALA A 300 -3.63 56.10 15.18
C ALA A 300 -4.45 55.12 14.35
N SER A 301 -4.29 53.84 14.62
CA SER A 301 -5.06 52.79 13.94
C SER A 301 -5.17 51.56 14.83
N GLY A 302 -6.06 50.66 14.47
CA GLY A 302 -6.29 49.48 15.28
C GLY A 302 -7.45 48.64 14.81
N VAL A 303 -7.89 47.78 15.72
CA VAL A 303 -8.98 46.84 15.51
C VAL A 303 -10.05 47.07 16.58
N LEU A 304 -11.31 47.10 16.16
CA LEU A 304 -12.48 47.09 17.02
C LEU A 304 -13.19 45.74 16.89
N TYR A 305 -13.34 45.06 18.02
CA TYR A 305 -14.26 43.96 18.21
C TYR A 305 -15.54 44.49 18.84
N THR A 306 -16.64 44.43 18.10
CA THR A 306 -17.96 44.84 18.61
C THR A 306 -18.46 43.96 19.77
N LEU A 307 -17.88 42.77 19.91
CA LEU A 307 -17.98 41.88 21.07
C LEU A 307 -16.59 41.35 21.43
N ASP A 308 -16.16 41.47 22.69
CA ASP A 308 -14.84 41.01 23.14
C ASP A 308 -14.72 39.48 22.97
N PRO A 309 -13.84 38.99 22.07
CA PRO A 309 -13.70 37.56 21.82
C PRO A 309 -13.09 36.81 23.01
N SER A 310 -12.40 37.51 23.92
CA SER A 310 -11.82 36.91 25.13
C SER A 310 -12.87 36.65 26.22
N MET A 311 -13.96 37.42 26.23
CA MET A 311 -15.04 37.29 27.22
C MET A 311 -16.41 37.55 26.57
N PRO A 312 -16.90 36.66 25.68
CA PRO A 312 -18.14 36.91 24.92
C PRO A 312 -19.37 37.08 25.82
N GLN A 313 -19.35 36.48 27.02
CA GLN A 313 -20.44 36.55 27.99
C GLN A 313 -20.52 37.89 28.73
N ALA A 314 -19.44 38.69 28.73
CA ALA A 314 -19.40 39.97 29.45
C ALA A 314 -20.17 41.09 28.73
N GLY A 315 -20.56 40.89 27.47
CA GLY A 315 -21.33 41.89 26.71
C GLY A 315 -20.57 43.20 26.46
N GLN A 316 -19.23 43.16 26.38
CA GLN A 316 -18.39 44.34 26.15
C GLN A 316 -17.82 44.34 24.72
N ALA A 317 -17.54 45.52 24.17
CA ALA A 317 -16.72 45.71 22.98
C ALA A 317 -15.25 45.90 23.39
N ARG A 318 -14.31 45.52 22.52
CA ARG A 318 -12.87 45.63 22.75
C ARG A 318 -12.20 46.39 21.61
N ILE A 319 -11.33 47.35 21.94
CA ILE A 319 -10.51 48.08 20.98
C ILE A 319 -9.04 47.83 21.29
N ASP A 320 -8.29 47.42 20.29
CA ASP A 320 -6.83 47.32 20.32
C ASP A 320 -6.27 48.41 19.39
N ALA A 321 -5.51 49.37 19.95
CA ALA A 321 -5.06 50.59 19.25
C ALA A 321 -3.54 50.81 19.35
N ALA A 322 -2.93 51.36 18.30
CA ALA A 322 -1.55 51.83 18.30
C ALA A 322 -1.40 53.16 17.53
N LEU A 323 -0.25 53.82 17.69
CA LEU A 323 0.10 55.00 16.87
C LEU A 323 0.64 54.56 15.50
N GLY A 324 0.37 55.36 14.47
CA GLY A 324 0.83 55.09 13.11
C GLY A 324 0.00 54.04 12.37
N LEU A 325 0.64 53.33 11.42
CA LEU A 325 0.00 52.36 10.53
C LEU A 325 -0.32 51.03 11.23
N GLY A 326 -1.52 50.49 10.99
CA GLY A 326 -2.10 49.38 11.76
C GLY A 326 -1.46 48.01 11.57
N GLU A 327 -0.48 47.92 10.67
CA GLU A 327 0.27 46.69 10.37
C GLU A 327 1.02 46.16 11.60
N GLN A 328 1.41 47.04 12.54
CA GLN A 328 2.08 46.65 13.79
C GLN A 328 1.14 45.97 14.79
N VAL A 329 -0.15 46.34 14.80
CA VAL A 329 -1.18 45.73 15.67
C VAL A 329 -1.66 44.40 15.09
N VAL A 330 -1.95 44.39 13.79
CA VAL A 330 -2.44 43.20 13.08
C VAL A 330 -1.33 42.13 12.93
N GLY A 331 -0.10 42.57 12.68
CA GLY A 331 1.08 41.71 12.56
C GLY A 331 1.64 41.19 13.89
N GLY A 332 1.12 41.65 15.03
CA GLY A 332 1.48 41.17 16.37
C GLY A 332 2.91 41.51 16.82
N SER A 333 3.55 42.51 16.20
CA SER A 333 4.94 42.91 16.49
C SER A 333 5.08 43.91 17.64
N ALA A 334 3.97 44.51 18.11
CA ALA A 334 3.92 45.42 19.25
C ALA A 334 2.70 45.15 20.15
N SER A 335 2.78 45.56 21.41
CA SER A 335 1.65 45.48 22.37
C SER A 335 0.74 46.70 22.21
N PRO A 336 -0.56 46.53 21.89
CA PRO A 336 -1.48 47.65 21.69
C PRO A 336 -2.02 48.22 23.01
N ASP A 337 -2.52 49.47 22.94
CA ASP A 337 -3.45 50.00 23.94
C ASP A 337 -4.77 49.23 23.85
N VAL A 338 -5.29 48.75 24.98
CA VAL A 338 -6.53 47.97 25.04
C VAL A 338 -7.60 48.75 25.78
N TYR A 339 -8.76 48.92 25.17
CA TYR A 339 -9.95 49.50 25.78
C TYR A 339 -11.09 48.49 25.78
N ARG A 340 -11.80 48.38 26.91
CA ARG A 340 -13.04 47.61 27.02
C ARG A 340 -14.19 48.56 27.31
N VAL A 341 -15.25 48.45 26.51
CA VAL A 341 -16.39 49.38 26.56
C VAL A 341 -17.68 48.59 26.69
N ASP A 342 -18.50 48.98 27.65
CA ASP A 342 -19.84 48.41 27.80
C ASP A 342 -20.74 48.82 26.63
N ARG A 343 -21.37 47.84 25.98
CA ARG A 343 -22.10 48.04 24.71
C ARG A 343 -23.40 48.82 24.87
N ASP A 344 -24.02 48.76 26.05
CA ASP A 344 -25.32 49.37 26.32
C ASP A 344 -25.17 50.80 26.86
N THR A 345 -24.21 51.01 27.77
CA THR A 345 -23.99 52.28 28.45
C THR A 345 -22.92 53.15 27.78
N PHE A 346 -22.13 52.61 26.86
CA PHE A 346 -20.97 53.25 26.23
C PHE A 346 -19.92 53.78 27.23
N SER A 347 -19.83 53.15 28.41
CA SER A 347 -18.83 53.47 29.41
C SER A 347 -17.56 52.64 29.23
N ILE A 348 -16.39 53.27 29.41
CA ILE A 348 -15.10 52.56 29.36
C ILE A 348 -14.96 51.76 30.67
N ALA A 349 -15.18 50.45 30.59
CA ALA A 349 -15.11 49.51 31.71
C ALA A 349 -13.66 49.21 32.13
N GLY A 350 -12.70 49.35 31.21
CA GLY A 350 -11.28 49.18 31.50
C GLY A 350 -10.38 49.72 30.40
N ARG A 351 -9.16 50.14 30.79
CA ARG A 351 -8.10 50.56 29.87
C ARG A 351 -6.75 49.99 30.30
N ALA A 352 -5.94 49.57 29.35
CA ALA A 352 -4.53 49.22 29.54
C ALA A 352 -3.72 49.93 28.46
N ILE A 353 -2.91 50.91 28.85
CA ILE A 353 -2.12 51.73 27.92
C ILE A 353 -0.66 51.27 28.01
N GLN A 354 -0.04 51.00 26.86
CA GLN A 354 1.34 50.53 26.81
C GLN A 354 2.31 51.72 26.67
N PRO A 355 3.52 51.65 27.25
CA PRO A 355 4.58 52.62 26.98
C PRO A 355 4.93 52.58 25.49
N LYS A 356 5.11 53.75 24.87
CA LYS A 356 5.30 53.87 23.41
C LYS A 356 6.76 53.99 22.97
N ASP A 357 7.65 54.28 23.91
CA ASP A 357 9.11 54.41 23.72
C ASP A 357 9.87 53.56 24.77
N GLU A 358 11.21 53.50 24.69
CA GLU A 358 12.07 52.92 25.74
C GLU A 358 11.98 53.66 27.09
N ASP A 359 11.30 54.80 27.12
CA ASP A 359 11.00 55.57 28.33
C ASP A 359 9.70 55.06 28.99
N PRO A 360 9.77 54.34 30.13
CA PRO A 360 8.61 53.75 30.78
C PRO A 360 7.63 54.79 31.37
N GLU A 361 8.03 56.06 31.48
CA GLU A 361 7.21 57.12 32.10
C GLU A 361 6.31 57.86 31.09
N ASN A 362 6.52 57.73 29.78
CA ASN A 362 5.74 58.42 28.76
C ASN A 362 4.59 57.55 28.20
N VAL A 363 3.46 57.54 28.91
CA VAL A 363 2.26 56.78 28.57
C VAL A 363 1.20 57.68 27.94
N THR A 364 1.36 58.00 26.65
CA THR A 364 0.35 58.77 25.89
C THR A 364 -0.67 57.82 25.27
N PRO A 365 -1.99 57.93 25.48
CA PRO A 365 -2.99 57.06 24.85
C PRO A 365 -3.06 57.21 23.32
N ALA A 366 -3.34 56.13 22.58
CA ALA A 366 -3.51 56.17 21.12
C ALA A 366 -4.83 56.84 20.71
N LEU A 367 -5.86 56.74 21.55
CA LEU A 367 -7.17 57.35 21.34
C LEU A 367 -7.57 58.22 22.53
N THR A 368 -8.40 59.23 22.25
CA THR A 368 -9.12 59.97 23.28
C THR A 368 -10.34 59.18 23.76
N ASP A 369 -10.79 59.41 25.00
CA ASP A 369 -11.99 58.74 25.54
C ASP A 369 -13.24 58.97 24.66
N SER A 370 -13.40 60.16 24.07
CA SER A 370 -14.45 60.42 23.08
C SER A 370 -14.28 59.61 21.80
N GLY A 371 -13.05 59.48 21.30
CA GLY A 371 -12.74 58.67 20.12
C GLY A 371 -13.04 57.18 20.34
N VAL A 372 -12.74 56.65 21.53
CA VAL A 372 -13.09 55.28 21.94
C VAL A 372 -14.60 55.05 21.87
N ILE A 373 -15.39 55.96 22.43
CA ILE A 373 -16.85 55.86 22.45
C ILE A 373 -17.45 55.98 21.04
N ASP A 374 -16.98 56.94 20.25
CA ASP A 374 -17.49 57.16 18.88
C ASP A 374 -17.15 55.99 17.94
N LEU A 375 -15.99 55.36 18.15
CA LEU A 375 -15.58 54.15 17.45
C LEU A 375 -16.50 52.98 17.79
N VAL A 376 -16.78 52.71 19.07
CA VAL A 376 -17.72 51.64 19.49
C VAL A 376 -19.13 51.91 18.96
N ARG A 377 -19.63 53.14 19.07
CA ARG A 377 -20.96 53.52 18.56
C ARG A 377 -21.08 53.26 17.06
N SER A 378 -20.04 53.61 16.30
CA SER A 378 -19.99 53.35 14.87
C SER A 378 -19.86 51.86 14.54
N GLY A 379 -19.09 51.10 15.34
CA GLY A 379 -18.98 49.65 15.21
C GLY A 379 -20.29 48.91 15.47
N LEU A 380 -21.08 49.33 16.47
CA LEU A 380 -22.40 48.74 16.71
C LEU A 380 -23.39 49.05 15.57
N ARG A 381 -23.24 50.18 14.86
CA ARG A 381 -24.00 50.44 13.63
C ARG A 381 -23.60 49.48 12.51
N LEU A 382 -22.31 49.15 12.39
CA LEU A 382 -21.81 48.15 11.45
C LEU A 382 -22.33 46.75 11.82
N GLU A 383 -22.28 46.37 13.09
CA GLU A 383 -22.86 45.12 13.61
C GLU A 383 -24.35 45.00 13.27
N ALA A 384 -25.13 46.05 13.51
CA ALA A 384 -26.55 46.05 13.19
C ALA A 384 -26.82 45.90 11.67
N HIS A 385 -25.97 46.48 10.81
CA HIS A 385 -26.10 46.39 9.36
C HIS A 385 -25.72 44.99 8.83
N PHE A 386 -24.63 44.42 9.31
CA PHE A 386 -24.14 43.11 8.86
C PHE A 386 -24.75 41.91 9.60
N GLY A 387 -25.52 42.15 10.67
CA GLY A 387 -26.35 41.17 11.36
C GLY A 387 -25.61 40.20 12.30
N ALA A 388 -24.34 40.44 12.58
CA ALA A 388 -23.52 39.64 13.48
C ALA A 388 -22.39 40.47 14.10
N PRO A 389 -21.82 40.09 15.25
CA PRO A 389 -20.64 40.75 15.81
C PRO A 389 -19.53 40.86 14.77
N GLN A 390 -18.95 42.04 14.64
CA GLN A 390 -17.92 42.41 13.67
C GLN A 390 -16.52 42.53 14.29
N ASP A 391 -15.54 42.19 13.47
CA ASP A 391 -14.11 42.51 13.51
C ASP A 391 -13.85 43.66 12.51
N ILE A 392 -13.42 44.82 13.00
CA ILE A 392 -13.37 46.07 12.24
C ILE A 392 -11.97 46.68 12.30
N GLU A 393 -11.32 46.83 11.14
CA GLU A 393 -10.08 47.61 11.02
C GLU A 393 -10.43 49.09 10.86
N TRP A 394 -9.75 49.97 11.60
CA TRP A 394 -9.99 51.41 11.57
C TRP A 394 -8.69 52.20 11.66
N ALA A 395 -8.75 53.44 11.17
CA ALA A 395 -7.71 54.46 11.33
C ALA A 395 -8.33 55.78 11.78
N GLU A 396 -7.56 56.58 12.50
CA GLU A 396 -7.86 57.96 12.82
C GLU A 396 -6.84 58.84 12.09
N ASP A 397 -7.31 59.76 11.26
CA ASP A 397 -6.44 60.67 10.53
C ASP A 397 -5.81 61.75 11.43
N ALA A 398 -4.91 62.56 10.86
CA ALA A 398 -4.27 63.66 11.58
C ALA A 398 -5.27 64.68 12.17
N GLN A 399 -6.48 64.77 11.62
CA GLN A 399 -7.54 65.67 12.07
C GLN A 399 -8.45 65.04 13.14
N GLY A 400 -8.22 63.79 13.53
CA GLY A 400 -9.02 63.08 14.53
C GLY A 400 -10.31 62.46 13.97
N LYS A 401 -10.43 62.33 12.64
CA LYS A 401 -11.58 61.72 11.99
C LYS A 401 -11.36 60.20 11.88
N LEU A 402 -12.35 59.44 12.33
CA LEU A 402 -12.37 57.98 12.20
C LEU A 402 -12.68 57.56 10.75
N VAL A 403 -11.89 56.64 10.23
CA VAL A 403 -12.01 56.04 8.90
C VAL A 403 -11.99 54.51 9.05
N PHE A 404 -13.03 53.84 8.58
CA PHE A 404 -13.15 52.38 8.62
C PHE A 404 -12.49 51.76 7.39
N LEU A 405 -11.54 50.86 7.62
CA LEU A 405 -10.69 50.27 6.58
C LEU A 405 -11.19 48.88 6.14
N GLN A 406 -11.85 48.15 7.03
CA GLN A 406 -12.44 46.83 6.77
C GLN A 406 -13.49 46.50 7.84
N SER A 407 -14.50 45.70 7.49
CA SER A 407 -15.46 45.10 8.43
C SER A 407 -15.80 43.68 7.99
N ARG A 408 -15.74 42.74 8.92
CA ARG A 408 -16.10 41.33 8.67
C ARG A 408 -16.71 40.66 9.92
N PRO A 409 -17.49 39.58 9.76
CA PRO A 409 -18.03 38.84 10.90
C PRO A 409 -16.93 38.25 11.80
N LEU A 410 -17.11 38.34 13.12
CA LEU A 410 -16.14 37.89 14.14
C LEU A 410 -16.12 36.37 14.35
N GLY A 411 -17.16 35.64 13.91
CA GLY A 411 -17.17 34.17 13.88
C GLY A 411 -17.32 33.46 15.23
N ILE A 412 -17.74 34.15 16.30
CA ILE A 412 -17.97 33.53 17.62
C ILE A 412 -19.21 32.62 17.56
N THR A 413 -19.02 31.32 17.78
CA THR A 413 -20.12 30.37 18.02
C THR A 413 -20.63 30.55 19.44
N LYS A 414 -21.96 30.60 19.63
CA LYS A 414 -22.55 30.52 20.98
C LYS A 414 -22.19 29.15 21.54
N SER A 415 -21.25 29.10 22.49
CA SER A 415 -20.89 27.84 23.14
C SER A 415 -22.14 27.24 23.80
N GLY A 416 -22.38 25.96 23.51
CA GLY A 416 -23.31 25.13 24.27
C GLY A 416 -22.90 25.08 25.75
N LYS A 417 -23.79 24.55 26.60
CA LYS A 417 -23.64 24.45 28.07
C LYS A 417 -22.17 24.40 28.55
N PRO A 418 -21.76 25.23 29.51
CA PRO A 418 -20.39 25.22 30.02
C PRO A 418 -20.01 23.81 30.49
N PRO A 419 -18.87 23.26 30.06
CA PRO A 419 -18.41 21.97 30.54
C PRO A 419 -18.18 22.03 32.05
N SER A 420 -18.41 20.92 32.74
CA SER A 420 -18.18 20.79 34.19
C SER A 420 -16.80 21.31 34.57
N ALA A 421 -16.70 22.06 35.68
CA ALA A 421 -15.43 22.57 36.19
C ALA A 421 -14.42 21.44 36.32
N LEU A 422 -13.26 21.60 35.69
CA LEU A 422 -12.16 20.65 35.80
C LEU A 422 -11.58 20.75 37.22
N ASN A 423 -11.34 19.65 37.91
CA ASN A 423 -10.69 19.71 39.22
C ASN A 423 -9.17 19.92 39.04
N THR A 424 -8.72 21.17 39.12
CA THR A 424 -7.32 21.57 38.97
C THR A 424 -6.54 21.55 40.28
N GLU A 425 -7.16 21.27 41.44
CA GLU A 425 -6.52 21.35 42.76
C GLU A 425 -5.31 20.41 42.93
N ALA A 426 -5.25 19.32 42.15
CA ALA A 426 -4.16 18.35 42.17
C ALA A 426 -3.07 18.59 41.10
N MET A 427 -3.20 19.64 40.28
CA MET A 427 -2.28 19.93 39.17
C MET A 427 -1.32 21.07 39.53
N GLU A 428 -0.08 20.97 39.06
CA GLU A 428 0.90 22.05 39.23
C GLU A 428 0.67 23.15 38.18
N LEU A 429 0.45 24.38 38.64
CA LEU A 429 0.27 25.55 37.78
C LEU A 429 1.63 26.02 37.24
N LEU A 430 1.82 25.95 35.93
CA LEU A 430 3.03 26.42 35.26
C LEU A 430 2.95 27.92 34.92
N LEU A 431 1.78 28.37 34.48
CA LEU A 431 1.57 29.73 33.98
C LEU A 431 0.14 30.19 34.28
N SER A 432 0.00 31.41 34.79
CA SER A 432 -1.29 32.12 34.93
C SER A 432 -1.07 33.55 34.43
N ALA A 433 -1.05 33.71 33.12
CA ALA A 433 -0.73 34.96 32.44
C ALA A 433 -1.27 34.96 31.01
N GLY A 434 -1.33 36.13 30.39
CA GLY A 434 -1.77 36.28 29.00
C GLY A 434 -3.27 36.52 28.85
N GLN A 435 -3.71 36.54 27.60
CA GLN A 435 -5.05 36.89 27.17
C GLN A 435 -5.61 35.78 26.28
N THR A 436 -6.86 35.39 26.53
CA THR A 436 -7.57 34.39 25.74
C THR A 436 -7.84 34.92 24.34
N ALA A 437 -7.16 34.37 23.34
CA ALA A 437 -7.38 34.67 21.93
C ALA A 437 -8.51 33.81 21.34
N SER A 438 -8.56 32.53 21.74
CA SER A 438 -9.57 31.55 21.34
C SER A 438 -9.89 30.66 22.54
N PRO A 439 -11.16 30.60 22.99
CA PRO A 439 -11.52 29.86 24.19
C PRO A 439 -11.43 28.34 23.99
N GLY A 440 -11.31 27.61 25.10
CA GLY A 440 -11.37 26.15 25.15
C GLY A 440 -10.27 25.53 26.03
N ARG A 441 -10.32 24.20 26.14
CA ARG A 441 -9.48 23.42 27.05
C ARG A 441 -8.89 22.23 26.33
N VAL A 442 -7.57 22.05 26.38
CA VAL A 442 -6.85 20.98 25.66
C VAL A 442 -5.64 20.49 26.44
N SER A 443 -5.29 19.21 26.26
CA SER A 443 -4.04 18.63 26.76
C SER A 443 -3.21 18.03 25.63
N GLY A 444 -1.89 18.17 25.72
CA GLY A 444 -0.95 17.66 24.73
C GLY A 444 0.51 17.96 25.06
N LYS A 445 1.41 17.53 24.17
CA LYS A 445 2.83 17.86 24.29
C LYS A 445 3.08 19.29 23.80
N ALA A 446 3.76 20.09 24.62
CA ALA A 446 4.25 21.40 24.24
C ALA A 446 5.36 21.28 23.20
N VAL A 447 5.33 22.10 22.16
CA VAL A 447 6.40 22.17 21.16
C VAL A 447 6.81 23.63 21.02
N LEU A 448 8.06 23.92 21.39
CA LEU A 448 8.60 25.28 21.24
C LEU A 448 8.93 25.53 19.77
N VAL A 449 8.41 26.63 19.25
CA VAL A 449 8.65 27.06 17.87
C VAL A 449 10.13 27.44 17.70
N SER A 450 10.78 26.80 16.72
CA SER A 450 12.11 27.14 16.24
C SER A 450 12.09 27.37 14.71
N PRO A 451 13.10 28.01 14.11
CA PRO A 451 13.20 28.19 12.66
C PRO A 451 13.22 26.88 11.85
N GLU A 452 13.54 25.76 12.51
CA GLU A 452 13.64 24.42 11.90
C GLU A 452 12.39 23.56 12.18
N LEU A 453 11.30 24.16 12.68
CA LEU A 453 10.07 23.45 13.02
C LEU A 453 9.54 22.67 11.82
N LYS A 454 9.52 21.34 11.94
CA LYS A 454 9.01 20.47 10.88
C LYS A 454 7.50 20.23 11.05
N PRO A 455 6.72 20.12 9.96
CA PRO A 455 5.27 19.92 10.05
C PRO A 455 4.84 18.69 10.85
N GLU A 456 5.64 17.62 10.91
CA GLU A 456 5.35 16.39 11.66
C GLU A 456 5.41 16.60 13.17
N GLN A 457 6.23 17.55 13.64
CA GLN A 457 6.38 17.86 15.07
C GLN A 457 5.16 18.58 15.63
N THR A 458 4.32 19.17 14.77
CA THR A 458 3.16 19.97 15.16
C THR A 458 1.89 19.14 15.34
N GLU A 459 1.92 17.87 14.94
CA GLU A 459 0.75 17.00 14.95
C GLU A 459 0.32 16.67 16.38
N ASN A 460 -0.91 17.06 16.72
CA ASN A 460 -1.50 16.90 18.05
C ASN A 460 -0.72 17.60 19.19
N ALA A 461 0.12 18.58 18.89
CA ALA A 461 0.92 19.32 19.87
C ALA A 461 0.25 20.63 20.32
N ILE A 462 0.68 21.19 21.45
CA ILE A 462 0.41 22.58 21.84
C ILE A 462 1.63 23.41 21.44
N LEU A 463 1.49 24.31 20.47
CA LEU A 463 2.60 25.16 20.04
C LEU A 463 2.85 26.27 21.05
N VAL A 464 4.12 26.46 21.43
CA VAL A 464 4.57 27.54 22.30
C VAL A 464 5.56 28.41 21.51
N ALA A 465 5.23 29.67 21.29
CA ALA A 465 6.01 30.56 20.44
C ALA A 465 6.34 31.88 21.14
N ARG A 466 7.45 32.52 20.74
CA ARG A 466 7.78 33.85 21.27
C ARG A 466 6.86 34.94 20.72
N THR A 467 6.50 34.87 19.45
CA THR A 467 5.65 35.88 18.77
C THR A 467 4.50 35.20 18.03
N ALA A 468 3.40 35.94 17.82
CA ALA A 468 2.27 35.52 17.01
C ALA A 468 2.54 35.64 15.49
N ALA A 469 3.65 35.05 15.02
CA ALA A 469 4.09 35.18 13.64
C ALA A 469 3.09 34.54 12.64
N PRO A 470 2.78 35.19 11.50
CA PRO A 470 1.87 34.66 10.47
C PRO A 470 2.28 33.31 9.89
N ASP A 471 3.57 32.97 9.95
CA ASP A 471 4.12 31.70 9.46
C ASP A 471 3.68 30.50 10.30
N LEU A 472 3.05 30.73 11.46
CA LEU A 472 2.47 29.69 12.28
C LEU A 472 1.06 29.28 11.85
N ALA A 473 0.39 30.11 11.04
CA ALA A 473 -0.97 29.86 10.57
C ALA A 473 -1.16 28.50 9.85
N PRO A 474 -0.23 27.99 9.01
CA PRO A 474 -0.35 26.67 8.38
C PRO A 474 -0.49 25.51 9.38
N TYR A 475 0.09 25.65 10.59
CA TYR A 475 0.08 24.60 11.60
C TYR A 475 -1.22 24.53 12.40
N MET A 476 -2.09 25.55 12.33
CA MET A 476 -3.31 25.63 13.17
C MET A 476 -4.25 24.43 13.01
N SER A 477 -4.25 23.79 11.84
CA SER A 477 -5.02 22.56 11.61
C SER A 477 -4.46 21.27 12.22
N ARG A 478 -3.19 21.28 12.64
CA ARG A 478 -2.46 20.11 13.14
C ARG A 478 -2.32 20.13 14.66
N VAL A 479 -2.33 21.33 15.23
CA VAL A 479 -2.09 21.58 16.65
C VAL A 479 -3.38 21.48 17.45
N ARG A 480 -3.23 21.24 18.75
CA ARG A 480 -4.33 21.23 19.72
C ARG A 480 -4.51 22.57 20.40
N GLY A 481 -3.43 23.32 20.59
CA GLY A 481 -3.45 24.60 21.27
C GLY A 481 -2.30 25.49 20.84
N LEU A 482 -2.40 26.77 21.16
CA LEU A 482 -1.39 27.77 20.86
C LEU A 482 -1.14 28.66 22.08
N ILE A 483 0.13 28.89 22.41
CA ILE A 483 0.57 29.79 23.47
C ILE A 483 1.64 30.73 22.89
N THR A 484 1.48 32.05 23.04
CA THR A 484 2.51 33.02 22.61
C THR A 484 2.92 34.00 23.72
N ASP A 485 4.22 34.36 23.77
CA ASP A 485 4.71 35.40 24.71
C ASP A 485 4.31 36.80 24.30
N LEU A 486 4.35 37.08 23.00
CA LEU A 486 4.03 38.38 22.40
C LEU A 486 2.93 38.23 21.34
N GLY A 487 2.18 39.31 21.15
CA GLY A 487 1.04 39.41 20.23
C GLY A 487 -0.28 39.46 20.99
N GLY A 488 -1.19 40.34 20.57
CA GLY A 488 -2.51 40.50 21.18
C GLY A 488 -3.55 39.54 20.61
N VAL A 489 -4.74 39.50 21.24
CA VAL A 489 -5.91 38.76 20.73
C VAL A 489 -6.42 39.31 19.38
N ALA A 490 -5.95 40.51 19.01
CA ALA A 490 -6.18 41.14 17.71
C ALA A 490 -5.21 40.69 16.60
N SER A 491 -4.19 39.90 16.94
CA SER A 491 -3.21 39.44 15.95
C SER A 491 -3.85 38.56 14.87
N HIS A 492 -3.21 38.53 13.70
CA HIS A 492 -3.59 37.64 12.60
C HIS A 492 -3.73 36.18 13.06
N LEU A 493 -2.74 35.68 13.78
CA LEU A 493 -2.72 34.30 14.28
C LEU A 493 -3.85 34.02 15.29
N ALA A 494 -4.26 35.00 16.10
CA ALA A 494 -5.40 34.86 17.02
C ALA A 494 -6.71 34.62 16.27
N SER A 495 -6.90 35.32 15.15
CA SER A 495 -8.08 35.15 14.29
C SER A 495 -8.09 33.79 13.62
N VAL A 496 -6.93 33.32 13.15
CA VAL A 496 -6.79 31.96 12.60
C VAL A 496 -7.08 30.91 13.69
N ALA A 497 -6.56 31.07 14.91
CA ALA A 497 -6.83 30.12 16.00
C ALA A 497 -8.35 29.99 16.29
N ARG A 498 -9.08 31.11 16.32
CA ARG A 498 -10.56 31.11 16.48
C ARG A 498 -11.26 30.40 15.34
N GLU A 499 -10.85 30.67 14.10
CA GLU A 499 -11.41 30.04 12.91
C GLU A 499 -11.26 28.50 12.94
N PHE A 500 -10.12 28.02 13.42
CA PHE A 500 -9.84 26.58 13.56
C PHE A 500 -10.35 25.98 14.88
N ASN A 501 -11.01 26.77 15.73
CA ASN A 501 -11.40 26.39 17.10
C ASN A 501 -10.22 25.80 17.91
N VAL A 502 -9.01 26.33 17.70
CA VAL A 502 -7.81 25.97 18.47
C VAL A 502 -7.79 26.86 19.71
N PRO A 503 -7.83 26.32 20.93
CA PRO A 503 -7.67 27.12 22.14
C PRO A 503 -6.32 27.84 22.15
N ALA A 504 -6.34 29.14 22.39
CA ALA A 504 -5.18 29.99 22.23
C ALA A 504 -5.03 31.04 23.33
N LEU A 505 -3.83 31.13 23.89
CA LEU A 505 -3.39 32.08 24.90
C LEU A 505 -2.28 32.95 24.30
N MET A 506 -2.38 34.27 24.40
CA MET A 506 -1.38 35.19 23.82
C MET A 506 -0.95 36.26 24.82
N ASP A 507 0.11 37.00 24.51
CA ASP A 507 0.70 38.03 25.40
C ASP A 507 1.05 37.47 26.81
N THR A 508 1.54 36.23 26.87
CA THR A 508 1.89 35.58 28.15
C THR A 508 3.20 36.10 28.74
N ARG A 509 4.06 36.72 27.92
CA ARG A 509 5.39 37.28 28.24
C ARG A 509 6.46 36.30 28.73
N GLU A 510 6.09 35.15 29.28
CA GLU A 510 7.00 34.21 29.95
C GLU A 510 6.71 32.72 29.66
N ALA A 511 5.80 32.39 28.75
CA ALA A 511 5.50 30.99 28.43
C ALA A 511 6.70 30.26 27.82
N THR A 512 7.47 30.88 26.93
CA THR A 512 8.64 30.21 26.31
C THR A 512 9.79 29.93 27.28
N THR A 513 9.81 30.60 28.44
CA THR A 513 10.82 30.38 29.48
C THR A 513 10.36 29.39 30.55
N LYS A 514 9.06 29.27 30.78
CA LYS A 514 8.46 28.36 31.78
C LYS A 514 8.09 26.99 31.24
N ILE A 515 7.84 26.87 29.93
CA ILE A 515 7.43 25.62 29.27
C ILE A 515 8.57 25.08 28.42
N SER A 516 8.89 23.80 28.57
CA SER A 516 9.93 23.10 27.79
C SER A 516 9.34 22.30 26.63
N SER A 517 10.11 22.12 25.56
CA SER A 517 9.65 21.35 24.39
C SER A 517 9.56 19.86 24.75
N GLY A 518 8.49 19.21 24.33
CA GLY A 518 8.14 17.83 24.71
C GLY A 518 7.43 17.68 26.05
N GLN A 519 7.31 18.76 26.84
CA GLN A 519 6.64 18.73 28.14
C GLN A 519 5.13 18.53 27.95
N GLU A 520 4.54 17.65 28.75
CA GLU A 520 3.10 17.43 28.73
C GLU A 520 2.39 18.51 29.54
N ILE A 521 1.47 19.23 28.90
CA ILE A 521 0.77 20.35 29.52
C ILE A 521 -0.74 20.28 29.24
N THR A 522 -1.49 20.97 30.08
CA THR A 522 -2.92 21.24 29.90
C THR A 522 -3.14 22.74 29.83
N LEU A 523 -3.70 23.20 28.71
CA LEU A 523 -4.05 24.58 28.47
C LEU A 523 -5.54 24.80 28.76
N LEU A 524 -5.82 25.68 29.71
CA LEU A 524 -7.15 26.20 30.01
C LEU A 524 -7.21 27.65 29.51
N ALA A 525 -7.56 27.82 28.23
CA ALA A 525 -7.44 29.12 27.58
C ALA A 525 -8.45 30.15 28.11
N GLU A 526 -9.64 29.73 28.55
CA GLU A 526 -10.67 30.62 29.14
C GLU A 526 -10.21 31.20 30.48
N GLU A 527 -9.51 30.40 31.27
CA GLU A 527 -9.00 30.77 32.60
C GLU A 527 -7.64 31.48 32.53
N ALA A 528 -7.02 31.53 31.34
CA ALA A 528 -5.66 32.02 31.12
C ALA A 528 -4.57 31.26 31.91
N GLU A 529 -4.77 29.95 32.08
CA GLU A 529 -3.92 29.08 32.89
C GLU A 529 -3.33 27.91 32.08
N VAL A 530 -2.11 27.53 32.43
CA VAL A 530 -1.42 26.34 31.89
C VAL A 530 -0.90 25.51 33.05
N TYR A 531 -1.26 24.23 33.06
CA TYR A 531 -0.88 23.28 34.09
C TYR A 531 0.07 22.21 33.55
N LEU A 532 0.89 21.65 34.43
CA LEU A 532 1.74 20.51 34.15
C LEU A 532 0.91 19.22 34.11
N GLY A 533 1.17 18.37 33.12
CA GLY A 533 0.56 17.05 32.96
C GLY A 533 -0.64 17.02 32.00
N LEU A 534 -1.05 15.81 31.62
CA LEU A 534 -2.19 15.56 30.73
C LEU A 534 -3.46 15.28 31.52
N VAL A 535 -4.58 15.79 31.00
CA VAL A 535 -5.93 15.41 31.43
C VAL A 535 -6.53 14.52 30.33
N PRO A 536 -6.74 13.22 30.58
CA PRO A 536 -7.18 12.27 29.55
C PRO A 536 -8.47 12.68 28.82
N GLU A 537 -9.45 13.29 29.49
CA GLU A 537 -10.66 13.75 28.81
C GLU A 537 -10.39 14.87 27.80
N LEU A 538 -9.37 15.70 28.05
CA LEU A 538 -8.93 16.80 27.18
C LEU A 538 -7.89 16.38 26.13
N THR A 539 -7.53 15.09 26.10
CA THR A 539 -6.67 14.52 25.04
C THR A 539 -7.46 14.02 23.82
N ARG A 540 -8.80 13.97 23.89
CA ARG A 540 -9.65 13.61 22.74
C ARG A 540 -9.78 14.79 21.77
N LYS A 541 -9.75 14.47 20.46
CA LYS A 541 -9.88 15.43 19.35
C LYS A 541 -11.18 16.24 19.55
N LEU A 542 -11.08 17.58 19.54
CA LEU A 542 -12.26 18.45 19.43
C LEU A 542 -13.09 17.95 18.24
N PRO A 543 -14.42 17.82 18.37
CA PRO A 543 -15.25 17.29 17.30
C PRO A 543 -15.05 18.15 16.04
N ALA A 544 -14.73 17.48 14.92
CA ALA A 544 -14.79 18.11 13.62
C ALA A 544 -16.24 18.58 13.38
N ARG A 545 -16.39 19.74 12.71
CA ARG A 545 -17.68 20.27 12.24
C ARG A 545 -18.59 19.16 11.71
N GLU A 546 -19.87 19.20 12.08
CA GLU A 546 -20.88 18.23 11.66
C GLU A 546 -20.87 18.00 10.13
N GLU A 547 -20.92 16.72 9.75
CA GLU A 547 -20.39 16.17 8.50
C GLU A 547 -21.20 16.47 7.22
N ASP A 548 -22.36 17.12 7.30
CA ASP A 548 -23.24 17.28 6.13
C ASP A 548 -23.06 18.62 5.37
N GLU A 549 -22.56 19.69 6.02
CA GLU A 549 -22.28 20.98 5.36
C GLU A 549 -20.77 21.20 5.07
N GLY A 550 -19.90 20.33 5.60
CA GLY A 550 -18.47 20.60 5.81
C GLY A 550 -17.47 20.34 4.67
N GLN A 551 -17.85 19.70 3.55
CA GLN A 551 -16.87 19.29 2.51
C GLN A 551 -16.69 20.26 1.33
N GLY A 552 -17.42 21.39 1.32
CA GLY A 552 -17.33 22.40 0.28
C GLY A 552 -17.71 21.94 -1.14
N PRO A 553 -17.61 22.82 -2.15
CA PRO A 553 -17.91 22.50 -3.55
C PRO A 553 -17.14 21.31 -4.14
N ILE A 554 -15.86 21.12 -3.80
CA ILE A 554 -15.01 20.03 -4.30
C ILE A 554 -15.52 18.68 -3.81
N GLY A 555 -15.79 18.51 -2.51
CA GLY A 555 -16.28 17.24 -1.97
C GLY A 555 -17.63 16.83 -2.58
N ARG A 556 -18.55 17.79 -2.75
CA ARG A 556 -19.82 17.54 -3.46
C ARG A 556 -19.62 17.10 -4.92
N HIS A 557 -18.58 17.60 -5.58
CA HIS A 557 -18.26 17.21 -6.94
C HIS A 557 -17.65 15.80 -7.00
N LEU A 558 -16.70 15.49 -6.12
CA LEU A 558 -16.12 14.16 -5.99
C LEU A 558 -17.18 13.09 -5.76
N ARG A 559 -18.14 13.35 -4.86
CA ARG A 559 -19.22 12.41 -4.56
C ARG A 559 -20.10 12.09 -5.78
N LYS A 560 -20.41 13.10 -6.60
CA LYS A 560 -21.13 12.91 -7.88
C LYS A 560 -20.36 12.06 -8.87
N LEU A 561 -19.03 12.19 -8.93
CA LEU A 561 -18.20 11.31 -9.73
C LEU A 561 -18.22 9.88 -9.17
N LEU A 562 -18.07 9.74 -7.85
CA LEU A 562 -18.06 8.44 -7.19
C LEU A 562 -19.36 7.65 -7.38
N GLU A 563 -20.52 8.29 -7.47
CA GLU A 563 -21.80 7.64 -7.81
C GLU A 563 -21.75 6.80 -9.11
N ARG A 564 -20.89 7.18 -10.06
CA ARG A 564 -20.68 6.44 -11.33
C ARG A 564 -19.37 5.65 -11.39
N ILE A 565 -18.53 5.76 -10.36
CA ILE A 565 -17.23 5.08 -10.29
C ILE A 565 -17.26 3.91 -9.32
N SER A 566 -17.62 4.15 -8.05
CA SER A 566 -17.32 3.27 -6.90
C SER A 566 -18.37 2.18 -6.61
N PRO A 567 -19.70 2.43 -6.68
CA PRO A 567 -20.69 1.43 -6.29
C PRO A 567 -20.51 0.11 -7.03
N LEU A 568 -20.41 -0.98 -6.27
CA LEU A 568 -20.31 -2.33 -6.79
C LEU A 568 -21.68 -3.01 -6.75
N ASN A 569 -22.36 -3.05 -7.88
CA ASN A 569 -23.67 -3.68 -8.03
C ASN A 569 -23.53 -5.16 -8.43
N LEU A 570 -22.46 -5.50 -9.17
CA LEU A 570 -22.17 -6.85 -9.64
C LEU A 570 -21.37 -7.68 -8.62
N THR A 571 -22.04 -8.13 -7.55
CA THR A 571 -21.37 -8.84 -6.44
C THR A 571 -21.35 -10.37 -6.59
N ASP A 572 -22.35 -10.98 -7.23
CA ASP A 572 -22.44 -12.43 -7.43
C ASP A 572 -22.18 -12.83 -8.90
N PRO A 573 -21.03 -13.45 -9.22
CA PRO A 573 -20.69 -13.97 -10.55
C PRO A 573 -21.68 -14.99 -11.12
N LYS A 574 -22.44 -15.67 -10.26
CA LYS A 574 -23.40 -16.70 -10.66
C LYS A 574 -24.80 -16.13 -10.92
N SER A 575 -25.01 -14.84 -10.64
CA SER A 575 -26.27 -14.17 -10.89
C SER A 575 -26.58 -14.12 -12.40
N PRO A 576 -27.85 -14.30 -12.82
CA PRO A 576 -28.25 -14.06 -14.20
C PRO A 576 -28.05 -12.60 -14.63
N ASP A 577 -27.95 -11.68 -13.67
CA ASP A 577 -27.68 -10.25 -13.92
C ASP A 577 -26.19 -9.95 -14.13
N PHE A 578 -25.30 -10.95 -14.04
CA PHE A 578 -23.86 -10.80 -14.29
C PHE A 578 -23.55 -10.75 -15.80
N THR A 579 -24.05 -9.70 -16.45
CA THR A 579 -23.90 -9.44 -17.88
C THR A 579 -23.28 -8.07 -18.15
N PRO A 580 -22.76 -7.81 -19.37
CA PRO A 580 -22.29 -6.48 -19.74
C PRO A 580 -23.34 -5.39 -19.49
N GLU A 581 -24.61 -5.66 -19.82
CA GLU A 581 -25.73 -4.71 -19.64
C GLU A 581 -26.08 -4.47 -18.16
N GLY A 582 -25.67 -5.37 -17.27
CA GLY A 582 -25.79 -5.20 -15.82
C GLY A 582 -24.79 -4.22 -15.22
N CYS A 583 -23.74 -3.83 -15.97
CA CYS A 583 -22.72 -2.91 -15.49
C CYS A 583 -23.23 -1.46 -15.49
N ARG A 584 -23.19 -0.79 -14.32
CA ARG A 584 -23.67 0.61 -14.18
C ARG A 584 -22.57 1.60 -13.81
N THR A 585 -21.48 1.11 -13.25
CA THR A 585 -20.34 1.91 -12.77
C THR A 585 -19.03 1.42 -13.38
N LEU A 586 -17.94 2.20 -13.21
CA LEU A 586 -16.61 1.71 -13.58
C LEU A 586 -16.18 0.49 -12.74
N HIS A 587 -16.53 0.43 -11.45
CA HIS A 587 -16.22 -0.72 -10.60
C HIS A 587 -16.94 -1.99 -11.08
N ASP A 588 -18.19 -1.87 -11.52
CA ASP A 588 -18.95 -2.96 -12.15
C ASP A 588 -18.24 -3.51 -13.40
N LEU A 589 -17.76 -2.62 -14.28
CA LEU A 589 -16.99 -2.99 -15.48
C LEU A 589 -15.68 -3.70 -15.12
N ILE A 590 -14.92 -3.18 -14.15
CA ILE A 590 -13.69 -3.81 -13.64
C ILE A 590 -14.00 -5.21 -13.11
N ARG A 591 -15.04 -5.35 -12.28
CA ARG A 591 -15.43 -6.63 -11.66
C ARG A 591 -15.88 -7.65 -12.69
N PHE A 592 -16.74 -7.26 -13.62
CA PHE A 592 -17.20 -8.12 -14.70
C PHE A 592 -16.02 -8.61 -15.54
N ALA A 593 -15.18 -7.68 -15.98
CA ALA A 593 -14.08 -7.99 -16.86
C ALA A 593 -13.02 -8.87 -16.17
N HIS A 594 -12.76 -8.66 -14.88
CA HIS A 594 -11.90 -9.52 -14.07
C HIS A 594 -12.40 -10.97 -14.03
N GLU A 595 -13.68 -11.16 -13.69
CA GLU A 595 -14.27 -12.50 -13.62
C GLU A 595 -14.20 -13.21 -14.98
N LYS A 596 -14.54 -12.51 -16.07
CA LYS A 596 -14.49 -13.09 -17.41
C LYS A 596 -13.08 -13.35 -17.91
N ALA A 597 -12.11 -12.50 -17.59
CA ALA A 597 -10.71 -12.76 -17.90
C ALA A 597 -10.19 -14.03 -17.19
N MET A 598 -10.59 -14.25 -15.93
CA MET A 598 -10.28 -15.50 -15.22
C MET A 598 -10.90 -16.69 -15.96
N GLU A 599 -12.19 -16.66 -16.26
CA GLU A 599 -12.88 -17.74 -16.99
C GLU A 599 -12.19 -18.09 -18.32
N GLU A 600 -11.76 -17.08 -19.09
CA GLU A 600 -11.05 -17.28 -20.36
C GLU A 600 -9.70 -17.97 -20.18
N MET A 601 -8.92 -17.55 -19.18
CA MET A 601 -7.62 -18.14 -18.87
C MET A 601 -7.73 -19.57 -18.38
N PHE A 602 -8.67 -19.87 -17.48
CA PHE A 602 -8.88 -21.22 -16.95
C PHE A 602 -9.36 -22.22 -18.03
N ASN A 603 -10.01 -21.75 -19.10
CA ASN A 603 -10.45 -22.59 -20.21
C ASN A 603 -9.34 -22.94 -21.23
N ILE A 604 -8.12 -22.38 -21.12
CA ILE A 604 -7.00 -22.72 -22.01
C ILE A 604 -6.63 -24.21 -21.91
N SER A 605 -6.67 -24.78 -20.70
CA SER A 605 -6.42 -26.21 -20.45
C SER A 605 -7.41 -27.12 -21.20
N ARG A 606 -8.64 -26.65 -21.43
CA ARG A 606 -9.69 -27.35 -22.21
C ARG A 606 -9.53 -27.21 -23.73
N LEU A 607 -8.92 -26.12 -24.19
CA LEU A 607 -8.64 -25.85 -25.61
C LEU A 607 -7.36 -26.50 -26.12
N ALA A 608 -6.49 -27.01 -25.23
CA ALA A 608 -5.26 -27.73 -25.56
C ALA A 608 -5.47 -29.11 -26.23
N GLY A 609 -6.70 -29.40 -26.68
CA GLY A 609 -7.08 -30.65 -27.33
C GLY A 609 -6.44 -30.89 -28.69
N ASP A 610 -6.16 -29.85 -29.50
CA ASP A 610 -5.67 -30.06 -30.89
C ASP A 610 -4.69 -28.98 -31.44
N SER A 611 -4.43 -27.87 -30.74
CA SER A 611 -3.69 -26.71 -31.31
C SER A 611 -2.46 -26.22 -30.53
N VAL A 612 -2.20 -26.75 -29.33
CA VAL A 612 -1.09 -26.28 -28.47
C VAL A 612 0.00 -27.35 -28.38
N VAL A 613 1.24 -26.95 -28.70
CA VAL A 613 2.42 -27.80 -28.57
C VAL A 613 2.69 -28.03 -27.08
N SER A 614 2.46 -29.25 -26.59
CA SER A 614 2.70 -29.61 -25.19
C SER A 614 3.44 -30.96 -25.11
N ARG A 615 4.26 -31.14 -24.07
CA ARG A 615 5.04 -32.37 -23.87
C ARG A 615 4.97 -32.84 -22.42
N SER A 616 4.81 -34.15 -22.23
CA SER A 616 4.82 -34.76 -20.90
C SER A 616 6.23 -34.73 -20.33
N MET A 617 6.35 -34.31 -19.06
CA MET A 617 7.55 -34.49 -18.26
C MET A 617 7.63 -35.94 -17.76
N SER A 618 8.84 -36.46 -17.74
CA SER A 618 9.18 -37.74 -17.13
C SER A 618 9.66 -37.48 -15.71
N ALA A 619 8.88 -37.92 -14.73
CA ALA A 619 9.19 -37.70 -13.32
C ALA A 619 8.84 -38.93 -12.48
N ASN A 620 9.55 -39.07 -11.36
CA ASN A 620 9.40 -40.16 -10.40
C ASN A 620 8.25 -39.99 -9.40
N ILE A 621 7.32 -39.08 -9.70
CA ILE A 621 6.06 -38.93 -9.00
C ILE A 621 4.95 -39.47 -9.94
N PRO A 622 3.89 -40.11 -9.42
CA PRO A 622 2.78 -40.65 -10.22
C PRO A 622 1.87 -39.53 -10.76
N LEU A 623 2.46 -38.52 -11.40
CA LEU A 623 1.81 -37.36 -11.97
C LEU A 623 2.34 -37.13 -13.39
N ALA A 624 1.49 -37.32 -14.40
CA ALA A 624 1.80 -36.99 -15.78
C ALA A 624 1.49 -35.51 -16.05
N MET A 625 2.52 -34.67 -16.03
CA MET A 625 2.42 -33.22 -16.23
C MET A 625 2.88 -32.82 -17.63
N HIS A 626 2.05 -32.09 -18.36
CA HIS A 626 2.34 -31.56 -19.69
C HIS A 626 2.70 -30.08 -19.59
N PHE A 627 3.84 -29.68 -20.17
CA PHE A 627 4.27 -28.29 -20.15
C PHE A 627 3.90 -27.57 -21.44
N ILE A 628 3.51 -26.30 -21.29
CA ILE A 628 3.31 -25.33 -22.35
C ILE A 628 4.17 -24.12 -21.98
N ASP A 629 5.25 -23.90 -22.73
CA ASP A 629 6.19 -22.80 -22.46
C ASP A 629 5.77 -21.54 -23.23
N LEU A 630 5.46 -20.48 -22.47
CA LEU A 630 5.07 -19.17 -22.96
C LEU A 630 6.30 -18.29 -23.27
N GLY A 631 7.50 -18.74 -22.89
CA GLY A 631 8.78 -18.06 -23.07
C GLY A 631 9.57 -18.02 -21.76
N GLY A 632 10.80 -18.54 -21.79
CA GLY A 632 11.72 -18.54 -20.64
C GLY A 632 11.30 -19.46 -19.49
N GLY A 633 10.22 -20.22 -19.61
CA GLY A 633 9.73 -21.14 -18.58
C GLY A 633 10.49 -22.47 -18.57
N LEU A 634 11.00 -22.92 -19.72
CA LEU A 634 11.86 -24.09 -19.87
C LEU A 634 13.24 -23.73 -20.44
N ALA A 635 14.18 -24.68 -20.39
CA ALA A 635 15.51 -24.54 -20.99
C ALA A 635 15.44 -24.34 -22.51
N GLU A 636 16.34 -23.51 -23.04
CA GLU A 636 16.41 -23.19 -24.48
C GLU A 636 16.73 -24.42 -25.34
N GLY A 637 16.16 -24.46 -26.55
CA GLY A 637 16.45 -25.50 -27.55
C GLY A 637 15.67 -26.81 -27.39
N LEU A 638 14.72 -26.90 -26.44
CA LEU A 638 13.86 -28.07 -26.30
C LEU A 638 12.78 -28.13 -27.40
N ASP A 639 12.61 -29.31 -27.98
CA ASP A 639 11.62 -29.58 -29.02
C ASP A 639 10.60 -30.65 -28.58
N THR A 640 9.57 -30.88 -29.39
CA THR A 640 8.52 -31.87 -29.14
C THR A 640 9.02 -33.32 -29.09
N CYS A 641 10.26 -33.57 -29.51
CA CYS A 641 10.88 -34.88 -29.54
C CYS A 641 11.73 -35.13 -28.29
N ALA A 642 12.17 -34.07 -27.61
CA ALA A 642 12.86 -34.12 -26.34
C ALA A 642 11.96 -34.64 -25.20
N GLU A 643 12.58 -35.33 -24.23
CA GLU A 643 11.97 -35.66 -22.95
C GLU A 643 12.16 -34.46 -22.00
N ILE A 644 11.07 -33.94 -21.42
CA ILE A 644 11.17 -32.89 -20.41
C ILE A 644 11.57 -33.54 -19.09
N LEU A 645 12.63 -33.03 -18.47
CA LEU A 645 13.14 -33.42 -17.16
C LEU A 645 12.96 -32.26 -16.18
N PRO A 646 12.84 -32.51 -14.86
CA PRO A 646 12.71 -31.44 -13.86
C PRO A 646 13.77 -30.35 -13.94
N GLU A 647 15.01 -30.71 -14.28
CA GLU A 647 16.12 -29.80 -14.47
C GLU A 647 16.00 -28.86 -15.67
N HIS A 648 15.04 -29.09 -16.57
CA HIS A 648 14.72 -28.18 -17.66
C HIS A 648 13.82 -27.02 -17.22
N ILE A 649 13.23 -27.06 -16.01
CA ILE A 649 12.37 -25.98 -15.52
C ILE A 649 13.25 -24.75 -15.22
N ARG A 650 12.87 -23.60 -15.80
CA ARG A 650 13.51 -22.28 -15.60
C ARG A 650 12.59 -21.28 -14.92
N SER A 651 11.28 -21.47 -15.07
CA SER A 651 10.25 -20.73 -14.34
C SER A 651 10.50 -20.75 -12.83
N ARG A 652 10.73 -19.58 -12.23
CA ARG A 652 10.91 -19.42 -10.77
C ARG A 652 9.76 -20.04 -9.97
N PRO A 653 8.48 -19.69 -10.24
CA PRO A 653 7.37 -20.26 -9.46
C PRO A 653 7.22 -21.77 -9.66
N MET A 654 7.43 -22.29 -10.86
CA MET A 654 7.32 -23.73 -11.12
C MET A 654 8.48 -24.52 -10.48
N ALA A 655 9.70 -23.99 -10.52
CA ALA A 655 10.83 -24.61 -9.87
C ALA A 655 10.61 -24.68 -8.35
N ALA A 656 10.12 -23.59 -7.74
CA ALA A 656 9.79 -23.54 -6.32
C ALA A 656 8.73 -24.57 -5.92
N LEU A 657 7.61 -24.61 -6.66
CA LEU A 657 6.56 -25.58 -6.42
C LEU A 657 7.05 -27.03 -6.60
N TRP A 658 7.89 -27.27 -7.62
CA TRP A 658 8.46 -28.60 -7.87
C TRP A 658 9.38 -29.07 -6.74
N ARG A 659 10.17 -28.17 -6.12
CA ARG A 659 10.97 -28.51 -4.91
C ARG A 659 10.09 -29.11 -3.82
N GLY A 660 8.89 -28.56 -3.62
CA GLY A 660 7.95 -29.07 -2.64
C GLY A 660 7.34 -30.42 -3.00
N LEU A 661 6.88 -30.57 -4.24
CA LEU A 661 6.31 -31.84 -4.74
C LEU A 661 7.32 -33.00 -4.73
N ALA A 662 8.60 -32.69 -4.95
CA ALA A 662 9.70 -33.64 -4.97
C ALA A 662 10.42 -33.78 -3.61
N HIS A 663 9.94 -33.12 -2.57
CA HIS A 663 10.58 -33.13 -1.25
C HIS A 663 10.73 -34.58 -0.72
N PRO A 664 11.89 -34.98 -0.17
CA PRO A 664 12.16 -36.38 0.21
C PRO A 664 11.25 -36.93 1.31
N GLY A 665 10.69 -36.06 2.16
CA GLY A 665 9.68 -36.43 3.16
C GLY A 665 8.29 -36.69 2.58
N VAL A 666 8.00 -36.20 1.35
CA VAL A 666 6.71 -36.41 0.68
C VAL A 666 6.73 -37.77 -0.02
N THR A 667 5.80 -38.64 0.34
CA THR A 667 5.80 -40.04 -0.11
C THR A 667 4.71 -40.31 -1.15
N TRP A 668 5.13 -40.87 -2.28
CA TRP A 668 4.24 -41.26 -3.38
C TRP A 668 3.93 -42.76 -3.41
N ALA A 669 4.68 -43.57 -2.65
CA ALA A 669 4.39 -44.97 -2.40
C ALA A 669 3.28 -45.08 -1.35
N GLY A 670 2.16 -45.70 -1.69
CA GLY A 670 1.11 -45.96 -0.71
C GLY A 670 -0.02 -46.78 -1.30
N ASN A 671 -0.01 -48.08 -1.00
CA ASN A 671 -1.22 -48.87 -0.96
C ASN A 671 -1.92 -48.51 0.36
N VAL A 672 -3.11 -47.92 0.29
CA VAL A 672 -3.99 -47.88 1.46
C VAL A 672 -4.26 -49.32 1.85
N ASP A 673 -4.02 -49.69 3.11
CA ASP A 673 -4.43 -51.00 3.61
C ASP A 673 -5.96 -51.04 3.50
N LEU A 674 -6.46 -51.78 2.50
CA LEU A 674 -7.87 -51.83 2.13
C LEU A 674 -8.63 -52.65 3.20
N SER A 675 -8.83 -52.05 4.37
CA SER A 675 -9.85 -52.55 5.29
C SER A 675 -11.20 -52.56 4.54
N GLY A 676 -12.04 -53.57 4.78
CA GLY A 676 -13.27 -53.82 3.99
C GLY A 676 -14.26 -52.64 3.92
N ARG A 677 -14.09 -51.62 4.78
CA ARG A 677 -14.86 -50.38 4.79
C ARG A 677 -14.37 -49.35 3.76
N ASN A 678 -13.06 -49.26 3.52
CA ASN A 678 -12.45 -48.36 2.52
C ASN A 678 -12.61 -48.86 1.08
N PHE A 679 -12.68 -50.18 0.89
CA PHE A 679 -12.99 -50.81 -0.41
C PHE A 679 -14.42 -50.49 -0.88
N MET A 680 -15.41 -50.52 0.02
CA MET A 680 -16.80 -50.16 -0.30
C MET A 680 -16.97 -48.67 -0.65
N ALA A 681 -16.21 -47.76 -0.02
CA ALA A 681 -16.23 -46.35 -0.37
C ALA A 681 -15.70 -46.09 -1.80
N LEU A 682 -14.57 -46.72 -2.16
CA LEU A 682 -14.00 -46.70 -3.52
C LEU A 682 -14.96 -47.26 -4.59
N MET A 683 -15.71 -48.33 -4.26
CA MET A 683 -16.73 -48.91 -5.14
C MET A 683 -17.99 -48.04 -5.25
N SER A 684 -18.38 -47.35 -4.16
CA SER A 684 -19.56 -46.46 -4.18
C SER A 684 -19.32 -45.16 -4.95
N GLY A 685 -18.10 -44.61 -4.92
CA GLY A 685 -17.72 -43.41 -5.69
C GLY A 685 -17.55 -43.66 -7.20
N SER A 686 -17.43 -44.91 -7.63
CA SER A 686 -17.32 -45.33 -9.03
C SER A 686 -18.65 -45.77 -9.67
N MET A 687 -19.75 -45.79 -8.91
CA MET A 687 -21.10 -46.11 -9.39
C MET A 687 -21.93 -44.84 -9.67
N GLY A 688 -21.44 -43.97 -10.56
CA GLY A 688 -22.32 -43.04 -11.30
C GLY A 688 -23.12 -43.80 -12.37
N PRO A 689 -24.24 -43.25 -12.87
CA PRO A 689 -25.09 -43.94 -13.84
C PRO A 689 -24.34 -44.07 -15.17
N GLY A 690 -23.65 -45.20 -15.38
CA GLY A 690 -22.91 -45.46 -16.61
C GLY A 690 -21.67 -46.37 -16.50
N GLY A 691 -21.19 -46.70 -15.29
CA GLY A 691 -20.10 -47.69 -15.13
C GLY A 691 -18.79 -47.40 -15.90
N ALA A 692 -18.59 -46.18 -16.36
CA ALA A 692 -17.40 -45.78 -17.10
C ALA A 692 -16.31 -45.30 -16.14
N MET A 693 -15.11 -45.87 -16.29
CA MET A 693 -13.89 -45.29 -15.70
C MET A 693 -13.80 -43.80 -16.11
N PRO A 694 -13.44 -42.89 -15.18
CA PRO A 694 -13.21 -41.49 -15.56
C PRO A 694 -12.16 -41.42 -16.68
N PRO A 695 -12.35 -40.59 -17.72
CA PRO A 695 -11.34 -40.42 -18.76
C PRO A 695 -10.01 -39.95 -18.15
N GLU A 696 -8.89 -40.50 -18.61
CA GLU A 696 -7.54 -40.05 -18.24
C GLU A 696 -7.39 -38.56 -18.59
N THR A 697 -7.54 -37.71 -17.58
CA THR A 697 -7.40 -36.26 -17.74
C THR A 697 -5.94 -35.89 -17.45
N LYS A 698 -5.24 -35.32 -18.43
CA LYS A 698 -3.84 -34.90 -18.32
C LYS A 698 -3.71 -33.70 -17.38
N SER A 699 -2.61 -33.61 -16.63
CA SER A 699 -2.26 -32.39 -15.87
C SER A 699 -1.44 -31.47 -16.77
N TYR A 700 -1.66 -30.16 -16.68
CA TYR A 700 -1.02 -29.16 -17.54
C TYR A 700 -0.37 -28.06 -16.70
N ALA A 701 0.81 -27.61 -17.12
CA ALA A 701 1.55 -26.48 -16.58
C ALA A 701 1.85 -25.49 -17.70
N LEU A 702 1.24 -24.31 -17.67
CA LEU A 702 1.62 -23.15 -18.46
C LEU A 702 2.70 -22.40 -17.70
N VAL A 703 3.86 -22.18 -18.32
CA VAL A 703 5.02 -21.59 -17.64
C VAL A 703 5.65 -20.46 -18.46
N SER A 704 6.08 -19.40 -17.79
CA SER A 704 7.09 -18.45 -18.28
C SER A 704 8.18 -18.31 -17.21
N ALA A 705 9.19 -17.45 -17.43
CA ALA A 705 10.23 -17.19 -16.43
C ALA A 705 9.67 -16.88 -15.02
N ASP A 706 8.59 -16.10 -14.97
CA ASP A 706 8.08 -15.51 -13.73
C ASP A 706 6.63 -15.93 -13.42
N TYR A 707 6.00 -16.72 -14.30
CA TYR A 707 4.59 -17.10 -14.20
C TYR A 707 4.40 -18.62 -14.26
N LEU A 708 3.41 -19.10 -13.51
CA LEU A 708 2.93 -20.47 -13.51
C LEU A 708 1.41 -20.50 -13.46
N ASN A 709 0.78 -21.19 -14.40
CA ASN A 709 -0.58 -21.68 -14.27
C ASN A 709 -0.58 -23.21 -14.32
N LEU A 710 -0.96 -23.83 -13.22
CA LEU A 710 -0.93 -25.26 -13.01
C LEU A 710 -2.35 -25.80 -12.82
N SER A 711 -2.72 -26.77 -13.65
CA SER A 711 -3.94 -27.55 -13.50
C SER A 711 -3.57 -29.02 -13.27
N VAL A 712 -3.74 -29.50 -12.05
CA VAL A 712 -3.31 -30.85 -11.63
C VAL A 712 -4.47 -31.67 -11.09
N LYS A 713 -4.52 -32.94 -11.51
CA LYS A 713 -5.47 -33.93 -11.01
C LYS A 713 -4.73 -35.04 -10.24
N PHE A 714 -4.93 -35.09 -8.93
CA PHE A 714 -4.38 -36.14 -8.05
C PHE A 714 -5.43 -37.24 -7.83
N GLY A 715 -5.58 -38.17 -8.77
CA GLY A 715 -6.59 -39.22 -8.70
C GLY A 715 -8.02 -38.65 -8.72
N TYR A 716 -8.66 -38.54 -7.55
CA TYR A 716 -10.04 -38.03 -7.37
C TYR A 716 -10.11 -36.55 -6.93
N HIS A 717 -8.97 -35.87 -6.77
CA HIS A 717 -8.87 -34.46 -6.37
C HIS A 717 -8.38 -33.60 -7.53
N TYR A 718 -8.86 -32.36 -7.59
CA TYR A 718 -8.53 -31.39 -8.61
C TYR A 718 -7.97 -30.11 -7.94
N SER A 719 -6.81 -29.67 -8.41
CA SER A 719 -6.12 -28.49 -7.90
C SER A 719 -5.70 -27.58 -9.05
N ASN A 720 -6.07 -26.31 -8.97
CA ASN A 720 -5.56 -25.26 -9.83
C ASN A 720 -4.68 -24.33 -9.00
N LEU A 721 -3.52 -23.96 -9.52
CA LEU A 721 -2.62 -22.98 -8.90
C LEU A 721 -2.17 -21.98 -9.95
N ASP A 722 -2.26 -20.69 -9.63
CA ASP A 722 -1.78 -19.60 -10.47
C ASP A 722 -0.81 -18.73 -9.65
N ALA A 723 0.37 -18.45 -10.20
CA ALA A 723 1.42 -17.74 -9.50
C ALA A 723 2.16 -16.78 -10.43
N LEU A 724 2.33 -15.53 -9.99
CA LEU A 724 3.20 -14.54 -10.60
C LEU A 724 4.27 -14.13 -9.57
N CYS A 725 5.53 -14.37 -9.91
CA CYS A 725 6.70 -14.08 -9.07
C CYS A 725 7.67 -13.17 -9.82
N SER A 726 7.33 -11.89 -9.91
CA SER A 726 8.14 -10.82 -10.49
C SER A 726 9.02 -10.13 -9.45
N ASP A 727 9.89 -9.24 -9.91
CA ASP A 727 10.71 -8.39 -9.04
C ASP A 727 9.91 -7.23 -8.41
N ASP A 728 8.67 -6.96 -8.86
CA ASP A 728 7.73 -6.01 -8.25
C ASP A 728 6.83 -6.74 -7.22
N SER A 729 7.05 -6.47 -5.93
CA SER A 729 6.31 -7.12 -4.84
C SER A 729 4.81 -6.84 -4.88
N ASP A 730 4.39 -5.67 -5.38
CA ASP A 730 2.97 -5.29 -5.44
C ASP A 730 2.21 -6.05 -6.54
N ALA A 731 2.94 -6.51 -7.56
CA ALA A 731 2.37 -7.29 -8.66
C ALA A 731 2.29 -8.80 -8.33
N ASN A 732 3.05 -9.27 -7.35
CA ASN A 732 3.14 -10.69 -7.03
C ASN A 732 1.84 -11.24 -6.42
N THR A 733 1.35 -12.32 -7.00
CA THR A 733 0.09 -12.97 -6.61
C THR A 733 0.22 -14.49 -6.65
N LEU A 734 -0.45 -15.16 -5.72
CA LEU A 734 -0.53 -16.61 -5.65
C LEU A 734 -1.96 -17.01 -5.32
N THR A 735 -2.58 -17.78 -6.20
CA THR A 735 -3.94 -18.31 -5.99
C THR A 735 -3.94 -19.82 -6.09
N LEU A 736 -4.72 -20.46 -5.23
CA LEU A 736 -4.88 -21.89 -5.16
C LEU A 736 -6.37 -22.21 -5.05
N GLN A 737 -6.85 -23.09 -5.90
CA GLN A 737 -8.19 -23.67 -5.81
C GLN A 737 -8.07 -25.18 -5.67
N PHE A 738 -8.82 -25.76 -4.74
CA PHE A 738 -8.81 -27.17 -4.45
C PHE A 738 -10.24 -27.71 -4.33
N SER A 739 -10.55 -28.82 -5.00
CA SER A 739 -11.87 -29.46 -4.95
C SER A 739 -11.85 -30.97 -5.22
N GLY A 740 -12.94 -31.66 -4.87
CA GLY A 740 -13.18 -33.08 -5.19
C GLY A 740 -12.80 -34.08 -4.07
N GLY A 741 -12.99 -35.38 -4.35
CA GLY A 741 -12.43 -36.48 -3.53
C GLY A 741 -13.22 -37.78 -3.45
N ALA A 742 -12.58 -38.82 -2.91
CA ALA A 742 -13.08 -40.18 -2.81
C ALA A 742 -13.71 -40.50 -1.44
N GLY A 743 -13.49 -39.64 -0.44
CA GLY A 743 -14.05 -39.79 0.91
C GLY A 743 -15.52 -39.39 1.05
N THR A 744 -16.09 -39.70 2.23
CA THR A 744 -17.43 -39.25 2.64
C THR A 744 -17.46 -37.74 2.86
N GLY A 745 -18.65 -37.13 2.94
CA GLY A 745 -18.79 -35.69 3.17
C GLY A 745 -18.05 -35.20 4.42
N SER A 746 -18.01 -36.00 5.49
CA SER A 746 -17.26 -35.69 6.71
C SER A 746 -15.74 -35.77 6.52
N GLY A 747 -15.23 -36.76 5.80
CA GLY A 747 -13.78 -36.88 5.53
C GLY A 747 -13.26 -35.77 4.62
N LYS A 748 -14.06 -35.36 3.63
CA LYS A 748 -13.75 -34.20 2.78
C LYS A 748 -13.68 -32.90 3.59
N ALA A 749 -14.61 -32.69 4.53
CA ALA A 749 -14.63 -31.52 5.39
C ALA A 749 -13.38 -31.44 6.30
N LEU A 750 -13.00 -32.54 6.95
CA LEU A 750 -11.82 -32.59 7.82
C LEU A 750 -10.51 -32.30 7.06
N ARG A 751 -10.39 -32.77 5.83
CA ARG A 751 -9.24 -32.44 4.99
C ARG A 751 -9.24 -30.98 4.54
N ILE A 752 -10.40 -30.43 4.16
CA ILE A 752 -10.51 -29.00 3.83
C ILE A 752 -10.13 -28.13 5.03
N GLU A 753 -10.52 -28.54 6.24
CA GLU A 753 -10.10 -27.90 7.49
C GLU A 753 -8.59 -27.96 7.69
N PHE A 754 -7.97 -29.13 7.49
CA PHE A 754 -6.50 -29.29 7.51
C PHE A 754 -5.81 -28.36 6.51
N LEU A 755 -6.24 -28.38 5.24
CA LEU A 755 -5.70 -27.52 4.18
C LEU A 755 -5.87 -26.03 4.54
N SER A 756 -7.03 -25.64 5.05
CA SER A 756 -7.32 -24.27 5.49
C SER A 756 -6.38 -23.82 6.61
N ASN A 757 -6.15 -24.67 7.61
CA ASN A 757 -5.26 -24.36 8.73
C ASN A 757 -3.82 -24.13 8.28
N VAL A 758 -3.31 -24.99 7.38
CA VAL A 758 -1.96 -24.83 6.84
C VAL A 758 -1.87 -23.55 5.97
N LEU A 759 -2.79 -23.36 5.03
CA LEU A 759 -2.79 -22.21 4.12
C LEU A 759 -2.91 -20.87 4.87
N LYS A 760 -3.79 -20.77 5.87
CA LYS A 760 -3.89 -19.57 6.71
C LYS A 760 -2.58 -19.26 7.44
N ARG A 761 -1.90 -20.29 7.97
CA ARG A 761 -0.62 -20.12 8.68
C ARG A 761 0.55 -19.80 7.73
N LEU A 762 0.44 -20.17 6.45
CA LEU A 762 1.33 -19.73 5.38
C LEU A 762 1.01 -18.30 4.89
N GLY A 763 -0.05 -17.65 5.39
CA GLY A 763 -0.41 -16.27 5.08
C GLY A 763 -1.49 -16.11 4.02
N TYR A 764 -2.12 -17.20 3.54
CA TYR A 764 -3.21 -17.09 2.57
C TYR A 764 -4.51 -16.60 3.22
N GLU A 765 -5.25 -15.78 2.50
CA GLU A 765 -6.67 -15.59 2.70
C GLU A 765 -7.41 -16.80 2.14
N VAL A 766 -8.23 -17.49 2.95
CA VAL A 766 -8.90 -18.74 2.56
C VAL A 766 -10.41 -18.60 2.65
N ASN A 767 -11.11 -18.91 1.55
CA ASN A 767 -12.56 -19.00 1.46
C ASN A 767 -12.98 -20.45 1.13
N ILE A 768 -14.04 -20.92 1.79
CA ILE A 768 -14.54 -22.29 1.65
C ILE A 768 -16.01 -22.24 1.26
N SER A 769 -16.37 -22.91 0.16
CA SER A 769 -17.75 -23.03 -0.31
C SER A 769 -18.05 -24.49 -0.63
N GLY A 770 -18.82 -25.16 0.24
CA GLY A 770 -19.10 -26.58 0.10
C GLY A 770 -17.82 -27.43 0.21
N ASP A 771 -17.49 -28.18 -0.85
CA ASP A 771 -16.27 -28.99 -0.95
C ASP A 771 -15.14 -28.31 -1.73
N MET A 772 -15.31 -27.02 -2.04
CA MET A 772 -14.33 -26.19 -2.73
C MET A 772 -13.61 -25.27 -1.73
N LEU A 773 -12.27 -25.30 -1.76
CA LEU A 773 -11.40 -24.37 -1.06
C LEU A 773 -10.75 -23.45 -2.09
N GLN A 774 -10.81 -22.14 -1.83
CA GLN A 774 -10.10 -21.11 -2.59
C GLN A 774 -9.18 -20.36 -1.63
N ALA A 775 -7.94 -20.13 -2.05
CA ALA A 775 -6.95 -19.43 -1.26
C ALA A 775 -6.18 -18.43 -2.14
N ALA A 776 -5.90 -17.24 -1.61
CA ALA A 776 -5.15 -16.20 -2.30
C ALA A 776 -4.13 -15.54 -1.37
N LEU A 777 -2.99 -15.12 -1.92
CA LEU A 777 -1.91 -14.44 -1.23
C LEU A 777 -1.29 -13.41 -2.19
N ARG A 778 -0.95 -12.21 -1.69
CA ARG A 778 -0.44 -11.08 -2.49
C ARG A 778 0.61 -10.27 -1.73
N GLY A 779 1.43 -9.50 -2.45
CA GLY A 779 2.29 -8.47 -1.86
C GLY A 779 3.59 -8.99 -1.23
N LEU A 780 3.98 -10.24 -1.52
CA LEU A 780 5.27 -10.79 -1.09
C LEU A 780 6.35 -10.53 -2.14
N ASP A 781 7.59 -10.35 -1.68
CA ASP A 781 8.75 -10.36 -2.57
C ASP A 781 8.98 -11.75 -3.21
N CYS A 782 9.76 -11.79 -4.28
CA CYS A 782 9.99 -13.02 -5.04
C CYS A 782 10.60 -14.16 -4.18
N PRO A 783 11.61 -13.93 -3.30
CA PRO A 783 12.12 -14.97 -2.41
C PRO A 783 11.07 -15.54 -1.45
N ALA A 784 10.24 -14.70 -0.82
CA ALA A 784 9.17 -15.17 0.07
C ALA A 784 8.09 -15.93 -0.71
N MET A 785 7.75 -15.51 -1.93
CA MET A 785 6.84 -16.25 -2.82
C MET A 785 7.35 -17.65 -3.14
N GLU A 786 8.65 -17.79 -3.43
CA GLU A 786 9.26 -19.10 -3.69
C GLU A 786 9.22 -20.04 -2.46
N GLU A 787 9.38 -19.50 -1.25
CA GLU A 787 9.28 -20.28 -0.02
C GLU A 787 7.85 -20.78 0.22
N VAL A 788 6.86 -19.90 0.05
CA VAL A 788 5.44 -20.27 0.15
C VAL A 788 5.04 -21.29 -0.92
N LEU A 789 5.56 -21.15 -2.15
CA LEU A 789 5.32 -22.11 -3.22
C LEU A 789 5.95 -23.49 -2.95
N ASP A 790 7.15 -23.56 -2.37
CA ASP A 790 7.74 -24.83 -1.90
C ASP A 790 6.81 -25.50 -0.87
N GLN A 791 6.40 -24.78 0.18
CA GLN A 791 5.46 -25.31 1.19
C GLN A 791 4.13 -25.74 0.58
N THR A 792 3.60 -24.96 -0.37
CA THR A 792 2.36 -25.30 -1.09
C THR A 792 2.53 -26.58 -1.91
N GLY A 793 3.68 -26.78 -2.54
CA GLY A 793 4.02 -28.02 -3.24
C GLY A 793 4.05 -29.22 -2.30
N ARG A 794 4.66 -29.07 -1.11
CA ARG A 794 4.67 -30.12 -0.07
C ARG A 794 3.25 -30.46 0.39
N LEU A 795 2.43 -29.44 0.63
CA LEU A 795 1.03 -29.58 1.06
C LEU A 795 0.19 -30.34 0.02
N LEU A 796 0.33 -29.99 -1.26
CA LEU A 796 -0.34 -30.70 -2.34
C LEU A 796 0.11 -32.17 -2.41
N GLY A 797 1.40 -32.44 -2.22
CA GLY A 797 1.94 -33.80 -2.20
C GLY A 797 1.45 -34.66 -1.04
N CYS A 798 1.43 -34.13 0.19
CA CYS A 798 1.06 -34.89 1.39
C CYS A 798 -0.45 -34.95 1.68
N SER A 799 -1.28 -34.15 1.00
CA SER A 799 -2.74 -34.10 1.22
C SER A 799 -3.54 -35.23 0.54
N ARG A 800 -2.85 -36.15 -0.14
CA ARG A 800 -3.43 -37.26 -0.91
C ARG A 800 -4.15 -38.26 0.00
N LEU A 801 -5.40 -38.61 -0.34
CA LEU A 801 -6.25 -39.58 0.36
C LEU A 801 -6.50 -39.28 1.86
N LEU A 802 -6.16 -38.09 2.35
CA LEU A 802 -6.47 -37.68 3.72
C LEU A 802 -7.98 -37.62 3.98
N ASP A 803 -8.79 -37.45 2.94
CA ASP A 803 -10.26 -37.53 3.01
C ASP A 803 -10.78 -38.93 3.39
N LEU A 804 -9.92 -39.96 3.37
CA LEU A 804 -10.21 -41.33 3.82
C LEU A 804 -9.46 -41.72 5.10
N ALA A 805 -8.46 -40.94 5.50
CA ALA A 805 -7.53 -41.32 6.56
C ALA A 805 -7.74 -40.54 7.87
N ILE A 806 -8.21 -39.29 7.80
CA ILE A 806 -8.43 -38.47 9.01
C ILE A 806 -9.67 -39.00 9.75
N PRO A 807 -9.52 -39.54 10.98
CA PRO A 807 -10.60 -40.17 11.71
C PRO A 807 -11.49 -39.18 12.46
N ASN A 808 -10.95 -38.03 12.88
CA ASN A 808 -11.67 -37.01 13.67
C ASN A 808 -10.99 -35.63 13.58
N GLN A 809 -11.63 -34.62 14.19
CA GLN A 809 -11.18 -33.22 14.17
C GLN A 809 -9.92 -32.97 15.02
N GLU A 810 -9.69 -33.73 16.09
CA GLU A 810 -8.49 -33.58 16.94
C GLU A 810 -7.21 -33.94 16.17
N GLU A 811 -7.29 -34.91 15.27
CA GLU A 811 -6.17 -35.26 14.38
C GLU A 811 -5.84 -34.16 13.37
N VAL A 812 -6.79 -33.31 12.96
CA VAL A 812 -6.53 -32.21 12.01
C VAL A 812 -5.47 -31.26 12.56
N GLN A 813 -5.57 -30.87 13.83
CA GLN A 813 -4.59 -29.98 14.46
C GLN A 813 -3.22 -30.66 14.58
N THR A 814 -3.20 -31.95 14.90
CA THR A 814 -1.95 -32.73 14.96
C THR A 814 -1.26 -32.76 13.60
N LEU A 815 -2.01 -33.02 12.52
CA LEU A 815 -1.47 -33.01 11.16
C LEU A 815 -0.96 -31.63 10.74
N THR A 816 -1.64 -30.55 11.13
CA THR A 816 -1.16 -29.18 10.89
C THR A 816 0.19 -28.94 11.56
N GLU A 817 0.36 -29.33 12.83
CA GLU A 817 1.65 -29.17 13.52
C GLU A 817 2.74 -30.07 12.94
N MET A 818 2.39 -31.31 12.56
CA MET A 818 3.30 -32.21 11.85
C MET A 818 3.82 -31.59 10.56
N PHE A 819 2.95 -30.97 9.76
CA PHE A 819 3.33 -30.28 8.52
C PHE A 819 4.41 -29.22 8.75
N PHE A 820 4.24 -28.35 9.75
CA PHE A 820 5.21 -27.29 10.07
C PHE A 820 6.48 -27.80 10.76
N ARG A 821 6.44 -29.00 11.37
CA ARG A 821 7.63 -29.74 11.83
C ARG A 821 8.31 -30.55 10.73
N GLN A 822 7.86 -30.39 9.49
CA GLN A 822 8.33 -31.13 8.31
C GLN A 822 8.09 -32.65 8.39
N GLU A 823 7.12 -33.09 9.18
CA GLU A 823 6.72 -34.49 9.32
C GLU A 823 5.60 -34.82 8.32
N TYR A 824 5.96 -35.05 7.05
CA TYR A 824 4.98 -35.19 5.96
C TYR A 824 4.38 -36.59 5.78
N ASP A 825 4.85 -37.59 6.54
CA ASP A 825 4.37 -38.97 6.47
C ASP A 825 3.18 -39.20 7.44
N PHE A 826 2.01 -38.73 7.00
CA PHE A 826 0.80 -38.74 7.84
C PHE A 826 0.19 -40.14 8.01
N LEU A 827 0.47 -41.07 7.10
CA LEU A 827 -0.19 -42.39 7.03
C LEU A 827 0.63 -43.52 7.62
N ASP A 828 1.97 -43.48 7.51
CA ASP A 828 2.86 -44.50 8.03
C ASP A 828 3.92 -43.82 8.90
N ARG A 829 3.90 -43.97 10.23
CA ARG A 829 4.68 -43.10 11.15
C ARG A 829 6.19 -43.43 11.17
N SER A 830 6.86 -43.30 10.03
CA SER A 830 8.26 -43.65 9.79
C SER A 830 9.25 -42.95 10.73
N GLU A 831 8.99 -41.70 11.09
CA GLU A 831 9.82 -40.92 12.02
C GLU A 831 9.83 -41.47 13.45
N LYS A 832 8.72 -42.08 13.90
CA LYS A 832 8.71 -42.76 15.22
C LYS A 832 9.64 -43.97 15.24
N ARG A 833 9.96 -44.54 14.06
CA ARG A 833 10.84 -45.71 13.94
C ARG A 833 12.32 -45.30 13.93
N VAL A 834 12.67 -44.21 13.26
CA VAL A 834 14.04 -43.66 13.20
C VAL A 834 14.00 -42.12 13.29
N PRO A 835 14.15 -41.55 14.50
CA PRO A 835 14.11 -40.11 14.71
C PRO A 835 15.16 -39.36 13.88
N GLY A 836 14.77 -38.23 13.29
CA GLY A 836 15.67 -37.39 12.47
C GLY A 836 15.85 -37.85 11.02
N PHE A 837 15.07 -38.82 10.55
CA PHE A 837 15.10 -39.32 9.17
C PHE A 837 13.73 -39.29 8.49
N TYR A 838 13.70 -39.07 7.17
CA TYR A 838 12.60 -39.40 6.29
C TYR A 838 12.79 -40.85 5.80
N ALA A 839 12.01 -41.80 6.31
CA ALA A 839 12.20 -43.24 6.10
C ALA A 839 10.91 -43.96 5.67
N SER A 840 10.20 -43.38 4.70
CA SER A 840 8.86 -43.81 4.30
C SER A 840 8.82 -45.08 3.45
N PHE A 841 9.98 -45.63 3.06
CA PHE A 841 10.09 -46.88 2.31
C PHE A 841 11.20 -47.78 2.87
N GLY A 842 10.84 -49.03 3.18
CA GLY A 842 11.69 -50.00 3.88
C GLY A 842 11.34 -50.13 5.37
N GLN A 843 11.79 -51.21 6.00
CA GLN A 843 11.61 -51.46 7.44
C GLN A 843 12.81 -50.90 8.21
N TRP A 844 12.78 -49.58 8.46
CA TRP A 844 13.81 -48.88 9.21
C TRP A 844 13.43 -48.79 10.69
N SER A 845 14.37 -49.03 11.60
CA SER A 845 14.16 -48.93 13.06
C SER A 845 15.46 -48.67 13.81
N LEU A 846 15.37 -48.19 15.06
CA LEU A 846 16.49 -48.18 15.99
C LEU A 846 16.70 -49.57 16.59
N ALA A 847 17.95 -50.00 16.68
CA ALA A 847 18.36 -51.24 17.33
C ALA A 847 19.54 -50.99 18.28
N GLU A 848 19.73 -51.86 19.26
CA GLU A 848 20.91 -51.82 20.14
C GLU A 848 21.92 -52.88 19.67
N MET A 849 23.16 -52.45 19.41
CA MET A 849 24.24 -53.36 19.03
C MET A 849 25.56 -52.90 19.65
N ASP A 850 26.29 -53.82 20.27
CA ASP A 850 27.54 -53.54 20.99
C ASP A 850 27.41 -52.44 22.07
N GLY A 851 26.24 -52.34 22.72
CA GLY A 851 25.93 -51.33 23.75
C GLY A 851 25.78 -49.91 23.21
N ARG A 852 25.51 -49.76 21.90
CA ARG A 852 25.24 -48.48 21.24
C ARG A 852 23.96 -48.58 20.41
N GLU A 853 23.26 -47.46 20.29
CA GLU A 853 22.14 -47.34 19.38
C GLU A 853 22.65 -47.26 17.93
N VAL A 854 22.03 -48.04 17.05
CA VAL A 854 22.33 -48.12 15.62
C VAL A 854 21.04 -48.08 14.82
N ILE A 855 21.10 -47.62 13.57
CA ILE A 855 19.96 -47.64 12.66
C ILE A 855 19.98 -48.96 11.90
N MET A 856 18.90 -49.73 11.99
CA MET A 856 18.73 -51.00 11.30
C MET A 856 17.74 -50.85 10.15
N GLN A 857 18.08 -51.43 9.01
CA GLN A 857 17.09 -51.76 7.98
C GLN A 857 16.94 -53.28 7.90
N ASP A 858 15.72 -53.76 8.10
CA ASP A 858 15.37 -55.17 7.99
C ASP A 858 14.87 -55.51 6.58
N GLY A 859 15.67 -56.27 5.84
CA GLY A 859 15.36 -56.71 4.48
C GLY A 859 14.56 -58.00 4.40
N ALA A 860 14.38 -58.73 5.52
CA ALA A 860 13.75 -60.06 5.53
C ALA A 860 12.31 -60.04 5.00
N HIS A 861 11.59 -58.93 5.23
CA HIS A 861 10.22 -58.74 4.76
C HIS A 861 10.09 -58.44 3.26
N MET A 862 11.17 -58.09 2.57
CA MET A 862 11.18 -57.83 1.13
C MET A 862 11.36 -59.11 0.28
N GLY A 863 11.71 -60.25 0.90
CA GLY A 863 12.05 -61.52 0.23
C GLY A 863 10.88 -62.42 -0.20
N GLN A 864 9.62 -61.98 -0.16
CA GLN A 864 8.47 -62.87 -0.41
C GLN A 864 8.26 -63.30 -1.89
N THR A 865 9.10 -62.89 -2.84
CA THR A 865 8.86 -63.19 -4.26
C THR A 865 9.58 -64.43 -4.82
N VAL A 866 10.62 -64.99 -4.16
CA VAL A 866 11.20 -66.32 -4.50
C VAL A 866 11.95 -66.89 -3.27
N SER A 867 11.71 -68.16 -2.88
CA SER A 867 12.42 -68.77 -1.73
C SER A 867 13.94 -68.89 -1.95
N CYS A 868 14.75 -68.66 -0.90
CA CYS A 868 16.21 -68.77 -0.95
C CYS A 868 16.72 -70.11 -1.52
N ALA A 869 15.99 -71.20 -1.27
CA ALA A 869 16.33 -72.52 -1.79
C ALA A 869 16.28 -72.59 -3.34
N LEU A 870 15.33 -71.88 -3.97
CA LEU A 870 15.21 -71.81 -5.43
C LEU A 870 16.32 -70.94 -6.05
N HIS A 871 16.76 -69.89 -5.34
CA HIS A 871 17.85 -69.02 -5.78
C HIS A 871 19.21 -69.76 -5.77
N PHE A 872 19.52 -70.49 -4.69
CA PHE A 872 20.74 -71.31 -4.60
C PHE A 872 20.78 -72.43 -5.65
N ALA A 873 19.63 -73.06 -5.95
CA ALA A 873 19.53 -74.08 -7.00
C ALA A 873 19.73 -73.52 -8.42
N ALA A 874 19.29 -72.27 -8.68
CA ALA A 874 19.49 -71.61 -9.97
C ALA A 874 20.93 -71.12 -10.16
N SER A 875 21.59 -70.65 -9.10
CA SER A 875 23.00 -70.20 -9.15
C SER A 875 23.98 -71.35 -9.40
N SER A 876 23.71 -72.56 -8.88
CA SER A 876 24.56 -73.73 -9.11
C SER A 876 24.46 -74.31 -10.52
N VAL A 877 23.37 -74.04 -11.26
CA VAL A 877 23.11 -74.61 -12.60
C VAL A 877 23.47 -73.64 -13.74
N LEU A 878 23.36 -72.31 -13.54
CA LEU A 878 23.49 -71.32 -14.63
C LEU A 878 24.72 -70.41 -14.55
N GLY A 879 25.50 -70.47 -13.46
CA GLY A 879 26.71 -69.65 -13.28
C GLY A 879 26.49 -68.13 -13.49
N GLY A 880 27.53 -67.41 -13.90
CA GLY A 880 27.53 -65.93 -14.03
C GLY A 880 26.50 -65.31 -14.99
N ARG A 881 25.77 -66.12 -15.78
CA ARG A 881 24.68 -65.65 -16.66
C ARG A 881 23.38 -65.36 -15.91
N TYR A 882 23.14 -66.00 -14.77
CA TYR A 882 21.97 -65.74 -13.92
C TYR A 882 22.06 -64.35 -13.25
N ARG A 883 23.26 -63.95 -12.84
CA ARG A 883 23.53 -62.63 -12.23
C ARG A 883 23.27 -61.46 -13.21
N LYS A 884 23.75 -61.57 -14.46
CA LYS A 884 23.42 -60.64 -15.56
C LYS A 884 21.93 -60.61 -15.94
N PHE A 885 21.21 -61.71 -15.74
CA PHE A 885 19.77 -61.80 -15.99
C PHE A 885 18.94 -61.07 -14.92
N LEU A 886 19.32 -61.20 -13.65
CA LEU A 886 18.72 -60.42 -12.56
C LEU A 886 19.01 -58.91 -12.73
N GLU A 887 20.25 -58.54 -13.04
CA GLU A 887 20.63 -57.12 -13.29
C GLU A 887 19.78 -56.44 -14.39
N LYS A 888 19.29 -57.18 -15.39
CA LYS A 888 18.46 -56.65 -16.48
C LYS A 888 16.96 -56.58 -16.17
N ARG A 889 16.46 -57.23 -15.10
CA ARG A 889 15.01 -57.34 -14.81
C ARG A 889 14.49 -56.28 -13.82
N HIS A 890 15.35 -55.63 -13.05
CA HIS A 890 14.99 -54.72 -11.93
C HIS A 890 14.77 -53.24 -12.32
N ALA A 891 14.12 -52.94 -13.44
CA ALA A 891 14.08 -51.58 -13.98
C ALA A 891 13.12 -50.58 -13.28
N ARG A 892 12.34 -50.95 -12.25
CA ARG A 892 11.38 -50.02 -11.57
C ARG A 892 11.05 -50.38 -10.11
N HIS A 893 12.04 -50.67 -9.26
CA HIS A 893 11.79 -50.84 -7.82
C HIS A 893 12.37 -49.65 -7.05
N TYR A 894 11.58 -49.10 -6.10
CA TYR A 894 12.11 -48.22 -5.07
C TYR A 894 13.03 -49.05 -4.16
N TYR A 895 14.18 -48.49 -3.78
CA TYR A 895 15.12 -49.12 -2.85
C TYR A 895 14.93 -48.52 -1.45
N PRO A 896 15.00 -49.32 -0.36
CA PRO A 896 14.95 -48.78 0.99
C PRO A 896 15.98 -47.67 1.18
N THR A 897 15.49 -46.48 1.55
CA THR A 897 16.33 -45.30 1.75
C THR A 897 15.79 -44.51 2.95
N ALA A 898 16.67 -44.18 3.89
CA ALA A 898 16.37 -43.28 5.01
C ALA A 898 17.15 -41.99 4.83
N VAL A 899 16.48 -40.87 4.56
CA VAL A 899 17.10 -39.57 4.28
C VAL A 899 17.25 -38.79 5.58
N LYS A 900 18.46 -38.36 5.95
CA LYS A 900 18.71 -37.56 7.17
C LYS A 900 18.09 -36.18 7.01
N ARG A 901 17.34 -35.71 8.01
CA ARG A 901 16.80 -34.34 8.04
C ARG A 901 17.92 -33.31 8.13
N ASP A 902 17.64 -32.10 7.64
CA ASP A 902 18.56 -30.94 7.69
C ASP A 902 19.99 -31.25 7.17
N SER A 903 20.08 -32.18 6.21
CA SER A 903 21.35 -32.68 5.65
C SER A 903 21.61 -32.22 4.23
N ARG A 904 20.80 -31.27 3.71
CA ARG A 904 20.96 -30.77 2.35
C ARG A 904 22.16 -29.83 2.28
N HIS A 905 23.17 -30.18 1.48
CA HIS A 905 24.33 -29.32 1.24
C HIS A 905 24.88 -29.54 -0.18
N GLU A 906 25.71 -28.60 -0.64
CA GLU A 906 26.38 -28.67 -1.95
C GLU A 906 27.76 -29.33 -1.80
N ASP A 907 28.60 -28.78 -0.93
CA ASP A 907 29.95 -29.28 -0.68
C ASP A 907 30.10 -29.84 0.73
N GLY A 908 31.06 -30.74 0.92
CA GLY A 908 31.42 -31.23 2.25
C GLY A 908 31.85 -32.68 2.28
N ARG A 909 32.13 -33.15 3.49
CA ARG A 909 32.52 -34.53 3.78
C ARG A 909 31.40 -35.25 4.51
N ILE A 910 31.05 -36.44 4.00
CA ILE A 910 30.01 -37.30 4.53
C ILE A 910 30.64 -38.64 4.92
N ARG A 911 30.35 -39.13 6.13
CA ARG A 911 30.85 -40.42 6.63
C ARG A 911 29.74 -41.25 7.25
N VAL A 912 29.82 -42.57 7.08
CA VAL A 912 28.95 -43.53 7.78
C VAL A 912 29.65 -44.85 7.98
N ASP A 913 29.43 -45.51 9.11
CA ASP A 913 29.82 -46.90 9.29
C ASP A 913 28.64 -47.80 8.91
N VAL A 914 28.88 -48.79 8.06
CA VAL A 914 27.90 -49.80 7.64
C VAL A 914 28.34 -51.20 8.04
N ARG A 915 27.39 -52.03 8.47
CA ARG A 915 27.59 -53.46 8.73
C ARG A 915 26.47 -54.25 8.06
N ILE A 916 26.84 -55.12 7.12
CA ILE A 916 25.90 -56.03 6.44
C ILE A 916 25.85 -57.33 7.23
N GLU A 917 24.67 -57.72 7.68
CA GLU A 917 24.48 -58.90 8.54
C GLU A 917 23.97 -60.09 7.74
N ALA A 918 22.94 -59.88 6.92
CA ALA A 918 22.28 -60.93 6.16
C ALA A 918 21.66 -60.40 4.86
N GLY A 919 21.30 -61.33 3.97
CA GLY A 919 20.63 -61.06 2.69
C GLY A 919 20.65 -62.34 1.85
N CYS A 920 19.56 -62.62 1.15
CA CYS A 920 19.39 -63.87 0.40
C CYS A 920 19.78 -63.71 -1.07
N VAL A 921 19.43 -62.58 -1.68
CA VAL A 921 19.81 -62.25 -3.07
C VAL A 921 20.77 -61.06 -3.10
N ASP A 922 20.47 -60.04 -2.30
CA ASP A 922 21.25 -58.82 -2.23
C ASP A 922 22.01 -58.73 -0.91
N LEU A 923 23.26 -58.23 -0.98
CA LEU A 923 24.13 -57.97 0.17
C LEU A 923 24.80 -56.62 -0.04
N ALA A 924 24.01 -55.58 -0.32
CA ALA A 924 24.54 -54.25 -0.63
C ALA A 924 23.87 -53.17 0.21
N ALA A 925 24.71 -52.35 0.85
CA ALA A 925 24.28 -51.26 1.71
C ALA A 925 25.31 -50.13 1.66
N GLY A 926 24.86 -48.90 1.91
CA GLY A 926 25.74 -47.75 1.84
C GLY A 926 25.09 -46.41 2.10
N LEU A 927 25.76 -45.38 1.61
CA LEU A 927 25.42 -43.97 1.78
C LEU A 927 24.81 -43.41 0.50
N ALA A 928 23.64 -42.79 0.61
CA ALA A 928 23.08 -41.94 -0.45
C ALA A 928 23.48 -40.48 -0.23
N PHE A 929 23.81 -39.76 -1.29
CA PHE A 929 24.18 -38.34 -1.27
C PHE A 929 23.79 -37.65 -2.59
N GLY A 930 23.80 -36.31 -2.60
CA GLY A 930 23.26 -35.55 -3.73
C GLY A 930 21.79 -35.88 -4.01
N LEU A 931 21.05 -36.26 -2.97
CA LEU A 931 19.69 -36.78 -3.10
C LEU A 931 18.72 -35.62 -3.32
N GLY A 932 18.17 -35.51 -4.52
CA GLY A 932 17.05 -34.60 -4.80
C GLY A 932 15.72 -35.22 -4.38
N ASN A 933 15.53 -36.49 -4.74
CA ASN A 933 14.46 -37.36 -4.25
C ASN A 933 14.95 -38.82 -4.23
N VAL A 934 14.19 -39.73 -3.64
CA VAL A 934 14.59 -41.15 -3.42
C VAL A 934 14.96 -41.89 -4.72
N GLY A 935 14.44 -41.46 -5.87
CA GLY A 935 14.78 -42.07 -7.15
C GLY A 935 15.79 -41.30 -8.01
N ASN A 936 16.34 -40.19 -7.51
CA ASN A 936 17.39 -39.40 -8.15
C ASN A 936 18.47 -39.04 -7.12
N CYS A 937 19.51 -39.87 -7.04
CA CYS A 937 20.59 -39.73 -6.07
C CYS A 937 21.88 -40.43 -6.52
N LEU A 938 22.97 -40.13 -5.83
CA LEU A 938 24.22 -40.88 -5.91
C LEU A 938 24.33 -41.80 -4.71
N VAL A 939 24.87 -42.99 -4.89
CA VAL A 939 25.05 -43.96 -3.80
C VAL A 939 26.46 -44.51 -3.80
N LEU A 940 27.15 -44.40 -2.67
CA LEU A 940 28.36 -45.15 -2.37
C LEU A 940 27.97 -46.38 -1.55
N ALA A 941 28.09 -47.57 -2.12
CA ALA A 941 27.70 -48.82 -1.46
C ALA A 941 28.82 -49.87 -1.50
N VAL A 942 28.89 -50.66 -0.44
CA VAL A 942 29.64 -51.92 -0.43
C VAL A 942 28.69 -53.05 -0.82
N ASP A 943 29.13 -53.91 -1.72
CA ASP A 943 28.38 -55.10 -2.17
C ASP A 943 29.15 -56.36 -1.75
N GLY A 944 28.67 -57.03 -0.71
CA GLY A 944 29.25 -58.27 -0.18
C GLY A 944 29.12 -59.48 -1.10
N ALA A 945 28.17 -59.47 -2.04
CA ALA A 945 28.03 -60.53 -3.04
C ALA A 945 28.96 -60.31 -4.23
N ALA A 946 29.30 -59.06 -4.55
CA ALA A 946 30.26 -58.71 -5.61
C ALA A 946 31.72 -58.66 -5.11
N GLY A 947 31.93 -58.33 -3.84
CA GLY A 947 33.26 -58.00 -3.32
C GLY A 947 33.76 -56.67 -3.86
N GLU A 948 32.89 -55.66 -3.98
CA GLU A 948 33.18 -54.37 -4.60
C GLU A 948 32.72 -53.21 -3.71
N LEU A 949 33.47 -52.11 -3.74
CA LEU A 949 32.97 -50.77 -3.42
C LEU A 949 32.47 -50.12 -4.71
N GLN A 950 31.23 -49.65 -4.73
CA GLN A 950 30.54 -49.17 -5.92
C GLN A 950 30.04 -47.74 -5.73
N LEU A 951 30.31 -46.89 -6.72
CA LEU A 951 29.67 -45.59 -6.87
C LEU A 951 28.59 -45.70 -7.97
N LEU A 952 27.35 -45.43 -7.57
CA LEU A 952 26.14 -45.60 -8.37
C LEU A 952 25.46 -44.25 -8.60
N GLU A 953 24.81 -44.12 -9.75
CA GLU A 953 23.86 -43.04 -10.01
C GLU A 953 22.48 -43.63 -10.23
N PHE A 954 21.49 -42.99 -9.62
CA PHE A 954 20.08 -43.27 -9.85
C PHE A 954 19.50 -42.07 -10.58
N VAL A 955 18.93 -42.32 -11.76
CA VAL A 955 18.10 -41.36 -12.49
C VAL A 955 16.77 -42.02 -12.76
N ASN A 956 15.69 -41.43 -12.27
CA ASN A 956 14.35 -41.99 -12.40
C ASN A 956 14.22 -43.46 -11.91
N ASN A 957 14.80 -43.77 -10.74
CA ASN A 957 14.93 -45.13 -10.17
C ASN A 957 15.74 -46.12 -11.01
N THR A 958 16.27 -45.68 -12.15
CA THR A 958 17.15 -46.48 -13.00
C THR A 958 18.58 -46.32 -12.51
N ARG A 959 19.19 -47.44 -12.14
CA ARG A 959 20.54 -47.49 -11.58
C ARG A 959 21.57 -47.67 -12.70
N SER A 960 22.57 -46.78 -12.72
CA SER A 960 23.80 -46.89 -13.51
C SER A 960 25.02 -46.96 -12.59
N PHE A 961 26.14 -47.47 -13.11
CA PHE A 961 27.40 -47.54 -12.37
C PHE A 961 28.35 -46.46 -12.88
N LEU A 962 28.88 -45.66 -11.96
CA LEU A 962 29.83 -44.59 -12.28
C LEU A 962 31.28 -45.06 -12.10
N ALA A 963 31.57 -45.73 -10.98
CA ALA A 963 32.90 -46.26 -10.67
C ALA A 963 32.81 -47.47 -9.74
N ARG A 964 33.82 -48.36 -9.78
CA ARG A 964 33.91 -49.55 -8.94
C ARG A 964 35.35 -49.90 -8.63
N VAL A 965 35.59 -50.46 -7.45
CA VAL A 965 36.88 -51.02 -7.05
C VAL A 965 36.68 -52.29 -6.24
N ASP A 966 37.49 -53.31 -6.50
CA ASP A 966 37.45 -54.56 -5.76
C ASP A 966 37.86 -54.32 -4.30
N MET A 967 37.07 -54.84 -3.37
CA MET A 967 37.27 -54.68 -1.93
C MET A 967 36.81 -55.95 -1.19
N GLN A 968 37.58 -56.37 -0.20
CA GLN A 968 37.11 -57.40 0.72
C GLN A 968 36.00 -56.82 1.62
N VAL A 969 34.77 -57.30 1.46
CA VAL A 969 33.60 -56.87 2.25
C VAL A 969 33.28 -57.93 3.32
N PRO A 970 33.80 -57.80 4.56
CA PRO A 970 33.50 -58.76 5.63
C PRO A 970 32.07 -58.61 6.15
N LEU A 971 31.25 -59.65 5.97
CA LEU A 971 29.92 -59.73 6.60
C LEU A 971 30.05 -59.75 8.14
N GLY A 972 29.08 -59.15 8.82
CA GLY A 972 29.07 -59.05 10.29
C GLY A 972 30.17 -58.16 10.88
N ARG A 973 30.85 -57.34 10.08
CA ARG A 973 31.83 -56.35 10.55
C ARG A 973 31.47 -54.95 10.06
N TRP A 974 31.90 -53.95 10.84
CA TRP A 974 31.74 -52.53 10.50
C TRP A 974 32.76 -52.11 9.43
N ILE A 975 32.29 -51.36 8.45
CA ILE A 975 33.07 -50.78 7.35
C ILE A 975 32.73 -49.29 7.30
N GLY A 976 33.75 -48.43 7.39
CA GLY A 976 33.53 -46.98 7.23
C GLY A 976 33.46 -46.61 5.76
N LEU A 977 32.50 -45.77 5.38
CA LEU A 977 32.36 -45.19 4.06
C LEU A 977 32.50 -43.67 4.17
N GLU A 978 33.24 -43.07 3.26
CA GLU A 978 33.44 -41.63 3.18
C GLU A 978 33.22 -41.12 1.75
N VAL A 979 32.53 -39.99 1.61
CA VAL A 979 32.42 -39.24 0.38
C VAL A 979 32.76 -37.78 0.65
N THR A 980 33.63 -37.19 -0.18
CA THR A 980 33.88 -35.75 -0.22
C THR A 980 33.37 -35.20 -1.55
N VAL A 981 32.51 -34.19 -1.47
CA VAL A 981 31.94 -33.48 -2.63
C VAL A 981 32.51 -32.06 -2.67
N ALA A 982 33.03 -31.66 -3.83
CA ALA A 982 33.49 -30.30 -4.12
C ALA A 982 33.05 -29.89 -5.54
N GLY A 983 31.92 -29.19 -5.62
CA GLY A 983 31.24 -28.85 -6.86
C GLY A 983 30.88 -30.11 -7.65
N LYS A 984 31.63 -30.38 -8.72
CA LYS A 984 31.44 -31.56 -9.58
C LYS A 984 32.30 -32.75 -9.17
N GLU A 985 33.32 -32.53 -8.34
CA GLU A 985 34.29 -33.57 -8.00
C GLU A 985 33.79 -34.39 -6.81
N ILE A 986 33.81 -35.71 -6.98
CA ILE A 986 33.40 -36.69 -5.99
C ILE A 986 34.60 -37.58 -5.68
N ASN A 987 35.03 -37.59 -4.42
CA ASN A 987 36.06 -38.49 -3.91
C ASN A 987 35.44 -39.39 -2.85
N ALA A 988 35.34 -40.68 -3.16
CA ALA A 988 34.74 -41.69 -2.29
C ALA A 988 35.81 -42.68 -1.81
N ALA A 989 35.75 -43.11 -0.55
CA ALA A 989 36.69 -44.06 0.02
C ALA A 989 36.02 -45.03 1.00
N GLY A 990 36.53 -46.28 1.02
CA GLY A 990 36.24 -47.25 2.08
C GLY A 990 37.30 -47.17 3.18
N LEU A 991 36.92 -46.75 4.38
CA LEU A 991 37.81 -46.67 5.54
C LEU A 991 37.97 -48.07 6.16
N GLY A 992 39.15 -48.69 5.96
CA GLY A 992 39.45 -50.02 6.48
C GLY A 992 40.60 -50.77 5.80
N GLY A 993 41.13 -50.28 4.68
CA GLY A 993 42.36 -50.75 4.03
C GLY A 993 42.98 -49.61 3.23
N ARG A 994 44.31 -49.43 3.31
CA ARG A 994 45.01 -48.33 2.63
C ARG A 994 44.88 -48.51 1.10
N ASP A 995 44.52 -47.42 0.41
CA ASP A 995 44.43 -47.25 -1.06
C ASP A 995 43.16 -47.76 -1.79
N LEU A 996 41.97 -47.57 -1.23
CA LEU A 996 40.69 -47.79 -1.93
C LEU A 996 39.89 -46.49 -2.06
N SER A 997 40.21 -45.68 -3.07
CA SER A 997 39.52 -44.44 -3.40
C SER A 997 38.95 -44.45 -4.82
N LEU A 998 37.71 -44.00 -4.98
CA LEU A 998 37.05 -43.72 -6.26
C LEU A 998 36.99 -42.21 -6.46
N SER A 999 37.47 -41.72 -7.60
CA SER A 999 37.29 -40.33 -8.02
C SER A 999 36.36 -40.30 -9.23
N PHE A 1000 35.38 -39.41 -9.22
CA PHE A 1000 34.45 -39.21 -10.32
C PHE A 1000 34.09 -37.74 -10.46
N THR A 1001 34.11 -37.23 -11.69
CA THR A 1001 33.65 -35.87 -12.00
C THR A 1001 32.24 -35.95 -12.56
N ALA A 1002 31.26 -35.45 -11.80
CA ALA A 1002 29.88 -35.36 -12.23
C ALA A 1002 29.72 -34.36 -13.38
N SER A 1003 28.69 -34.55 -14.21
CA SER A 1003 28.36 -33.62 -15.30
C SER A 1003 27.96 -32.23 -14.79
N ARG A 1004 27.44 -32.15 -13.57
CA ARG A 1004 26.93 -30.96 -12.89
C ARG A 1004 27.35 -30.93 -11.41
N PRO A 1005 27.33 -29.76 -10.75
CA PRO A 1005 27.59 -29.69 -9.32
C PRO A 1005 26.61 -30.58 -8.54
N VAL A 1006 27.12 -31.32 -7.57
CA VAL A 1006 26.31 -32.25 -6.77
C VAL A 1006 25.74 -31.48 -5.58
N SER A 1007 24.42 -31.51 -5.43
CA SER A 1007 23.72 -30.85 -4.32
C SER A 1007 22.50 -31.67 -3.96
N GLY A 1008 22.22 -31.85 -2.67
CA GLY A 1008 21.07 -32.62 -2.20
C GLY A 1008 21.22 -33.13 -0.78
N TYR A 1009 20.27 -33.94 -0.36
CA TYR A 1009 20.25 -34.55 0.96
C TYR A 1009 21.22 -35.74 1.05
N VAL A 1010 21.50 -36.13 2.29
CA VAL A 1010 22.28 -37.32 2.64
C VAL A 1010 21.37 -38.36 3.27
N GLY A 1011 21.61 -39.64 3.00
CA GLY A 1011 20.80 -40.73 3.54
C GLY A 1011 21.52 -42.06 3.61
N LEU A 1012 20.84 -43.04 4.18
CA LEU A 1012 21.23 -44.44 4.24
C LEU A 1012 20.48 -45.20 3.16
N TRP A 1013 21.14 -46.19 2.55
CA TRP A 1013 20.59 -46.94 1.43
C TRP A 1013 20.89 -48.44 1.58
N THR A 1014 19.91 -49.28 1.22
CA THR A 1014 20.11 -50.72 1.08
C THR A 1014 19.50 -51.26 -0.21
N LYS A 1015 20.03 -52.40 -0.66
CA LYS A 1015 19.53 -53.10 -1.84
C LYS A 1015 18.61 -54.24 -1.44
N GLY A 1016 17.38 -54.22 -1.96
CA GLY A 1016 16.46 -55.36 -1.92
C GLY A 1016 16.26 -55.92 -0.53
N ASP A 1017 16.61 -57.19 -0.35
CA ASP A 1017 16.45 -57.96 0.89
C ASP A 1017 17.66 -57.90 1.85
N THR A 1018 18.60 -56.98 1.61
CA THR A 1018 19.75 -56.78 2.50
C THR A 1018 19.26 -56.39 3.89
N THR A 1019 19.83 -56.98 4.95
CA THR A 1019 19.69 -56.52 6.33
C THR A 1019 21.00 -55.90 6.77
N ALA A 1020 20.96 -54.61 7.10
CA ALA A 1020 22.14 -53.82 7.41
C ALA A 1020 21.94 -52.87 8.59
N TYR A 1021 23.05 -52.61 9.28
CA TYR A 1021 23.15 -51.67 10.39
C TYR A 1021 24.03 -50.49 10.03
N PHE A 1022 23.67 -49.32 10.52
CA PHE A 1022 24.36 -48.06 10.26
C PHE A 1022 24.62 -47.31 11.56
N ARG A 1023 25.77 -46.64 11.65
CA ARG A 1023 26.10 -45.72 12.76
C ARG A 1023 27.03 -44.60 12.32
N ASN A 1024 27.21 -43.60 13.17
CA ASN A 1024 28.15 -42.50 12.97
C ASN A 1024 27.95 -41.74 11.63
N LEU A 1025 26.70 -41.45 11.25
CA LEU A 1025 26.41 -40.65 10.05
C LEU A 1025 26.75 -39.17 10.28
N GLU A 1026 27.94 -38.77 9.83
CA GLU A 1026 28.48 -37.41 9.95
C GLU A 1026 28.38 -36.65 8.64
N THR A 1027 28.01 -35.37 8.72
CA THR A 1027 27.93 -34.43 7.59
C THR A 1027 28.65 -33.14 8.01
N ALA A 1028 29.84 -32.89 7.49
CA ALA A 1028 30.63 -31.68 7.79
C ALA A 1028 30.72 -30.79 6.55
N GLY A 1029 30.31 -29.51 6.68
CA GLY A 1029 30.52 -28.50 5.64
C GLY A 1029 32.01 -28.22 5.45
N ALA A 1030 32.40 -27.76 4.26
CA ALA A 1030 33.78 -27.36 3.98
C ALA A 1030 34.28 -26.34 5.04
N PRO A 1031 35.54 -26.42 5.50
CA PRO A 1031 36.08 -25.44 6.43
C PRO A 1031 35.96 -24.04 5.82
N GLN A 1032 35.25 -23.13 6.47
CA GLN A 1032 35.25 -21.72 6.10
C GLN A 1032 36.70 -21.22 6.20
N ASN A 1033 37.25 -20.76 5.08
CA ASN A 1033 38.55 -20.08 5.07
C ASN A 1033 38.46 -18.87 6.00
N GLU A 1034 39.15 -18.93 7.13
CA GLU A 1034 39.52 -17.73 7.91
C GLU A 1034 40.25 -16.79 6.95
N SER A 1035 39.62 -15.66 6.64
CA SER A 1035 40.24 -14.56 5.91
C SER A 1035 41.41 -14.03 6.74
N GLY A 1036 42.61 -14.39 6.31
CA GLY A 1036 43.85 -13.86 6.88
C GLY A 1036 43.88 -12.34 6.79
N SER A 1037 43.78 -11.70 7.96
CA SER A 1037 44.36 -10.39 8.19
C SER A 1037 45.87 -10.48 7.94
N GLY A 1038 46.37 -9.89 6.85
CA GLY A 1038 47.79 -9.99 6.52
C GLY A 1038 48.22 -9.17 5.30
N LYS A 1039 48.28 -7.85 5.49
CA LYS A 1039 48.87 -6.78 4.65
C LYS A 1039 48.09 -6.32 3.42
#